data_AF-A0A3M1VSK6-F1
#
_entry.id   AF-A0A3M1VSK6-F1
#
_cell.length_a   1.000
_cell.length_b   1.000
_cell.length_c   1.000
_cell.angle_alpha   90.00
_cell.angle_beta   90.00
_cell.angle_gamma   90.00
#
_symmetry.space_group_name_H-M   'P 1'
#
loop_
_entity.id
_entity.type
_entity.pdbx_description
1 polymer ?
#
loop_
_entity_poly.entity_id
_entity_poly.type
_entity_poly.pdbx_seq_one_letter_code
_entity_poly.pdbx_strand_id
1 'polypeptide(L)'
;MIAGILAAARMPRGTGSAAAGRRARTERESGKALLHRRRARRAFDKVRRSIEPAARERAAAPRAIRPRGHRPSSPLLEKPKRGSHHPVRPESCGASIVPCPPRPRRPPRARGTASSPSGSRCRLSIDPDGTGRSSRSRSRSRPRRQGAVASGPSPRYLTGQARASSRCEGPMREVRGPVVRVIVVASLVAPSWAGTPPAGTGGETRPRPGHLEVPVPPPETPPPPRSERTTSAAAQVTRGNFTSVQVNVDAAGNNIVGDAANEPSIAIDPTDPNNIVIGWRQFDDVGSSFRQAGYAYSHDGGKTWTFPGVLEPGQFRSDPVLDADSNGVFYYYSLSSTTNAEMFISRDKGVTWEGPIPAQGGDKNWLTVDTTGLPSDGFLYPIWNSQFTCCAPGTDHGRSIDGGYTYQGPWASPVNFRPKWGTIAVGPDAEVYFTGANLSATGHVILRSDSLKDGTNGSPKFELAKSIDLGGTTSSGGTPNPGGLLGQVWVAVDRSNGPSRGYVYVLASVDPPGADPMSVHLVRSTDGGQTWSAPIQVDDDPTGTSYQWFGTLSVAPDGRLDVVWNDTRSDPSGVISELYYAYSTDHGETWSAGIPVSPAFDSTIGHPQQNKIGDYYHMRSDADGAAVAYAATFNGEQDVYFLRVGDCNANGAHDSLDVGPGGNSADCNANGIPDECEPDCNGNGIADGCDLSSGTSFDCNLNFVPDECDISSGDSADCNSDGRPDECDVTLDVETDEGWTVGDPSDTATTGIWERVDPIGTEAQPEDDHTPNGVYCWVTGQGSPGGSIGENDVDDGRTTLFSPVFDLSGMSDPTIGYWRWYSNDKGSSPGEDVFTVDVSNDGGATWVNVETVGPTGPDTVGGWIYHSFRVADFVTPTANVRLRFIAADEGAGSIVEAAVDDVTVIDCSACGAAVPSEGTGLMLSRSSGTVADLSWDPIPGADTYNVYRGSSPDATDLACFQNGIPTTSTQDDGALPPPGGSFFHVVTGRNCAGESPLGAGRTPVSACP
;
A
#
# COMPACT_ATOMS: atom_id res chain seq x y z
N MET A 1 -5.31 -59.73 -9.51
CA MET A 1 -5.27 -60.98 -8.69
C MET A 1 -4.62 -60.58 -7.36
N ILE A 2 -5.21 -60.77 -6.18
CA ILE A 2 -5.61 -62.04 -5.54
C ILE A 2 -4.37 -62.94 -5.31
N ALA A 3 -4.06 -63.50 -4.12
CA ALA A 3 -4.22 -63.14 -2.70
C ALA A 3 -3.75 -64.37 -1.86
N GLY A 4 -3.36 -64.20 -0.59
CA GLY A 4 -3.16 -65.33 0.35
C GLY A 4 -2.73 -64.87 1.76
N ILE A 5 -3.37 -65.27 2.88
CA ILE A 5 -3.53 -66.62 3.50
C ILE A 5 -2.29 -66.96 4.36
N LEU A 6 -2.36 -67.28 5.67
CA LEU A 6 -3.44 -67.53 6.68
C LEU A 6 -2.80 -67.40 8.12
N ALA A 7 -3.41 -67.51 9.32
CA ALA A 7 -4.75 -67.85 9.83
C ALA A 7 -4.97 -67.34 11.30
N ALA A 8 -6.22 -67.46 11.80
CA ALA A 8 -6.60 -67.82 13.19
C ALA A 8 -6.39 -66.80 14.36
N ALA A 9 -7.27 -66.70 15.39
CA ALA A 9 -8.58 -67.34 15.61
C ALA A 9 -9.45 -66.71 16.75
N ARG A 10 -10.77 -66.97 16.66
CA ARG A 10 -11.78 -67.17 17.75
C ARG A 10 -12.34 -66.00 18.60
N MET A 11 -13.44 -65.46 18.07
CA MET A 11 -14.78 -65.27 18.69
C MET A 11 -15.14 -66.19 19.91
N PRO A 12 -16.12 -65.82 20.79
CA PRO A 12 -17.56 -65.79 20.41
C PRO A 12 -18.46 -64.66 20.98
N ARG A 13 -19.64 -64.52 20.36
CA ARG A 13 -20.81 -63.76 20.85
C ARG A 13 -21.76 -64.67 21.66
N GLY A 14 -22.63 -64.08 22.47
CA GLY A 14 -23.81 -64.73 23.08
C GLY A 14 -25.06 -63.84 22.99
N THR A 15 -26.25 -64.44 22.97
CA THR A 15 -27.55 -63.78 22.68
C THR A 15 -28.63 -64.19 23.70
N GLY A 16 -29.65 -63.34 23.95
CA GLY A 16 -30.74 -63.72 24.85
C GLY A 16 -31.86 -62.68 25.13
N SER A 17 -32.93 -62.76 24.34
CA SER A 17 -34.37 -62.66 24.70
C SER A 17 -35.01 -61.41 25.35
N ALA A 18 -36.29 -61.21 24.97
CA ALA A 18 -37.39 -60.50 25.66
C ALA A 18 -37.25 -58.96 25.84
N ALA A 19 -38.24 -58.09 25.58
CA ALA A 19 -39.72 -58.16 25.61
C ALA A 19 -40.28 -58.24 27.05
N ALA A 20 -40.92 -57.17 27.51
CA ALA A 20 -40.91 -56.72 28.91
C ALA A 20 -39.50 -56.33 29.39
N GLY A 21 -39.21 -55.03 29.34
CA GLY A 21 -37.98 -54.42 29.87
C GLY A 21 -37.03 -53.80 28.83
N ARG A 22 -36.77 -52.49 29.00
CA ARG A 22 -35.64 -51.67 28.50
C ARG A 22 -35.38 -51.48 26.98
N ARG A 23 -35.15 -50.18 26.65
CA ARG A 23 -34.39 -49.61 25.51
C ARG A 23 -35.07 -49.72 24.11
N ALA A 24 -34.75 -48.86 23.13
CA ALA A 24 -33.55 -47.99 22.99
C ALA A 24 -33.79 -46.56 22.44
N ARG A 25 -32.72 -45.74 22.63
CA ARG A 25 -32.31 -44.45 22.00
C ARG A 25 -33.11 -43.86 20.82
N THR A 26 -33.36 -42.54 20.93
CA THR A 26 -32.63 -41.40 20.29
C THR A 26 -32.61 -40.27 21.36
N GLU A 27 -31.59 -39.42 21.60
CA GLU A 27 -30.70 -38.55 20.81
C GLU A 27 -31.20 -37.09 20.73
N ARG A 28 -30.35 -36.12 21.17
CA ARG A 28 -30.55 -34.63 21.22
C ARG A 28 -31.72 -34.14 22.12
N GLU A 29 -31.68 -33.00 22.84
CA GLU A 29 -30.67 -31.97 23.15
C GLU A 29 -30.76 -31.55 24.64
N SER A 30 -29.84 -30.71 25.16
CA SER A 30 -30.13 -29.62 26.13
C SER A 30 -28.86 -28.86 26.54
N GLY A 31 -28.98 -27.55 26.75
CA GLY A 31 -27.87 -26.68 27.14
C GLY A 31 -27.72 -26.37 28.64
N LYS A 32 -26.77 -25.46 28.92
CA LYS A 32 -26.63 -24.61 30.13
C LYS A 32 -26.44 -25.29 31.50
N ALA A 33 -25.16 -25.47 31.82
CA ALA A 33 -24.46 -25.12 33.08
C ALA A 33 -25.27 -24.77 34.36
N LEU A 34 -24.79 -25.26 35.52
CA LEU A 34 -25.05 -24.65 36.82
C LEU A 34 -23.87 -24.75 37.81
N LEU A 35 -23.47 -23.60 38.35
CA LEU A 35 -22.72 -23.28 39.60
C LEU A 35 -21.95 -24.39 40.35
N HIS A 36 -20.79 -24.02 40.94
CA HIS A 36 -20.65 -24.04 42.41
C HIS A 36 -19.46 -23.24 43.04
N ARG A 37 -19.82 -22.25 43.90
CA ARG A 37 -19.16 -21.88 45.20
C ARG A 37 -17.80 -21.11 45.16
N ARG A 38 -17.40 -20.25 46.13
CA ARG A 38 -18.02 -19.72 47.39
C ARG A 38 -17.24 -18.50 47.99
N ARG A 39 -17.97 -17.48 48.50
CA ARG A 39 -17.63 -16.53 49.62
C ARG A 39 -16.44 -15.54 49.37
N ALA A 40 -16.29 -14.39 50.04
CA ALA A 40 -16.95 -13.76 51.21
C ALA A 40 -17.09 -12.21 51.02
N ARG A 41 -18.15 -11.50 51.49
CA ARG A 41 -18.24 -10.65 52.73
C ARG A 41 -16.98 -9.80 53.04
N ARG A 42 -17.00 -8.49 53.40
CA ARG A 42 -17.98 -7.41 53.76
C ARG A 42 -17.17 -6.07 53.77
N ALA A 43 -17.64 -4.81 53.87
CA ALA A 43 -18.87 -4.01 53.75
C ALA A 43 -18.63 -2.67 54.55
N PHE A 44 -19.42 -1.61 54.33
CA PHE A 44 -19.33 -0.24 54.92
C PHE A 44 -18.22 0.68 54.34
N ASP A 45 -18.35 2.02 54.27
CA ASP A 45 -19.42 2.93 54.74
C ASP A 45 -19.70 4.14 53.79
N LYS A 46 -20.49 5.14 54.24
CA LYS A 46 -21.18 6.17 53.43
C LYS A 46 -20.94 7.63 53.93
N VAL A 47 -21.42 8.63 53.16
CA VAL A 47 -21.78 10.04 53.52
C VAL A 47 -20.89 11.21 52.97
N ARG A 48 -21.27 11.72 51.79
CA ARG A 48 -21.82 13.08 51.50
C ARG A 48 -21.07 14.37 51.96
N ARG A 49 -20.69 15.25 51.00
CA ARG A 49 -21.35 16.55 50.63
C ARG A 49 -20.40 17.75 50.32
N SER A 50 -20.58 18.35 49.13
CA SER A 50 -20.46 19.80 48.73
C SER A 50 -19.18 20.64 49.03
N ILE A 51 -18.67 21.35 48.01
CA ILE A 51 -18.61 22.84 47.91
C ILE A 51 -18.04 23.29 46.53
N GLU A 52 -18.53 24.43 46.04
CA GLU A 52 -18.13 25.22 44.84
C GLU A 52 -18.53 26.71 45.17
N PRO A 53 -18.30 27.77 44.34
CA PRO A 53 -17.36 28.01 43.23
C PRO A 53 -16.57 29.34 43.39
N ALA A 54 -15.80 29.79 42.37
CA ALA A 54 -15.62 31.22 41.97
C ALA A 54 -14.57 31.41 40.83
N ALA A 55 -14.56 32.45 39.98
CA ALA A 55 -15.62 33.35 39.45
C ALA A 55 -15.06 34.37 38.43
N ARG A 56 -15.78 34.64 37.33
CA ARG A 56 -16.02 35.96 36.63
C ARG A 56 -16.54 35.71 35.20
N GLU A 57 -17.77 36.04 34.82
CA GLU A 57 -18.45 37.36 34.73
C GLU A 57 -17.80 38.28 33.66
N ARG A 58 -18.45 38.53 32.51
CA ARG A 58 -19.58 39.49 32.35
C ARG A 58 -20.46 39.25 31.12
N ALA A 59 -21.64 39.87 31.10
CA ALA A 59 -22.66 39.75 30.05
C ALA A 59 -23.10 41.11 29.47
N ALA A 60 -23.68 41.08 28.26
CA ALA A 60 -24.50 42.15 27.70
C ALA A 60 -25.53 41.57 26.70
N ALA A 61 -26.75 42.12 26.68
CA ALA A 61 -27.88 41.74 25.84
C ALA A 61 -28.91 42.90 25.85
N PRO A 62 -30.08 42.80 25.19
CA PRO A 62 -30.33 42.46 23.79
C PRO A 62 -31.10 43.61 23.09
N ARG A 63 -31.51 43.44 21.82
CA ARG A 63 -32.67 44.17 21.25
C ARG A 63 -33.23 43.51 19.99
N ALA A 64 -34.55 43.30 19.97
CA ALA A 64 -35.31 42.83 18.81
C ALA A 64 -36.32 43.91 18.37
N ILE A 65 -36.82 43.83 17.13
CA ILE A 65 -38.09 44.41 16.64
C ILE A 65 -38.44 43.75 15.28
N ARG A 66 -39.74 43.47 15.04
CA ARG A 66 -40.32 42.88 13.80
C ARG A 66 -40.95 44.01 12.90
N PRO A 67 -41.71 43.73 11.80
CA PRO A 67 -41.26 43.35 10.45
C PRO A 67 -42.01 44.15 9.32
N ARG A 68 -42.14 43.56 8.10
CA ARG A 68 -43.08 43.83 6.96
C ARG A 68 -42.59 44.67 5.76
N GLY A 69 -42.98 44.25 4.54
CA GLY A 69 -43.33 45.17 3.43
C GLY A 69 -43.18 44.66 1.97
N HIS A 70 -44.25 44.13 1.37
CA HIS A 70 -44.38 43.55 0.01
C HIS A 70 -43.69 44.21 -1.23
N ARG A 71 -43.42 43.33 -2.23
CA ARG A 71 -43.46 43.48 -3.72
C ARG A 71 -44.55 44.44 -4.28
N PRO A 72 -44.63 44.74 -5.61
CA PRO A 72 -43.62 44.86 -6.68
C PRO A 72 -43.83 46.08 -7.63
N SER A 73 -42.97 46.30 -8.65
CA SER A 73 -43.37 46.62 -10.06
C SER A 73 -42.19 46.86 -11.03
N SER A 74 -42.32 46.32 -12.25
CA SER A 74 -41.50 46.58 -13.46
C SER A 74 -42.18 47.70 -14.33
N PRO A 75 -42.01 47.86 -15.67
CA PRO A 75 -41.07 47.28 -16.67
C PRO A 75 -40.54 48.29 -17.76
N LEU A 76 -39.95 47.74 -18.85
CA LEU A 76 -40.04 48.14 -20.29
C LEU A 76 -38.78 48.65 -21.06
N LEU A 77 -38.31 47.77 -21.96
CA LEU A 77 -38.04 47.92 -23.41
C LEU A 77 -36.81 48.65 -24.05
N GLU A 78 -36.36 47.96 -25.11
CA GLU A 78 -35.91 48.40 -26.45
C GLU A 78 -34.42 48.56 -26.86
N LYS A 79 -34.03 47.72 -27.83
CA LYS A 79 -32.87 47.83 -28.76
C LYS A 79 -33.33 48.68 -30.00
N PRO A 80 -32.76 48.60 -31.24
CA PRO A 80 -31.41 48.23 -31.73
C PRO A 80 -30.82 49.24 -32.77
N LYS A 81 -29.56 49.03 -33.26
CA LYS A 81 -29.24 48.83 -34.71
C LYS A 81 -27.73 48.79 -35.10
N ARG A 82 -27.32 47.60 -35.58
CA ARG A 82 -26.53 47.25 -36.78
C ARG A 82 -25.38 48.13 -37.33
N GLY A 83 -24.24 47.47 -37.55
CA GLY A 83 -23.39 47.55 -38.77
C GLY A 83 -21.95 48.05 -38.57
N SER A 84 -20.92 47.62 -39.32
CA SER A 84 -20.72 46.47 -40.23
C SER A 84 -19.29 46.52 -40.85
N HIS A 85 -18.69 45.35 -41.13
CA HIS A 85 -17.48 45.11 -41.96
C HIS A 85 -16.05 45.29 -41.37
N HIS A 86 -15.31 44.16 -41.44
CA HIS A 86 -13.86 43.93 -41.55
C HIS A 86 -13.23 44.55 -42.84
N PRO A 87 -11.89 44.46 -43.15
CA PRO A 87 -10.88 43.49 -42.66
C PRO A 87 -9.40 43.96 -42.45
N VAL A 88 -8.56 42.96 -42.07
CA VAL A 88 -7.07 42.84 -42.17
C VAL A 88 -6.20 43.34 -40.99
N ARG A 89 -5.19 42.51 -40.66
CA ARG A 89 -4.09 42.57 -39.66
C ARG A 89 -2.86 43.38 -40.20
N PRO A 90 -1.64 43.49 -39.58
CA PRO A 90 -1.07 42.74 -38.43
C PRO A 90 -0.16 43.50 -37.41
N GLU A 91 0.44 42.72 -36.50
CA GLU A 91 1.76 42.88 -35.82
C GLU A 91 2.02 43.99 -34.75
N SER A 92 1.78 43.61 -33.49
CA SER A 92 2.74 43.50 -32.36
C SER A 92 3.78 44.59 -31.98
N CYS A 93 3.74 44.95 -30.69
CA CYS A 93 4.85 45.28 -29.76
C CYS A 93 5.59 46.65 -29.82
N GLY A 94 5.59 47.38 -28.69
CA GLY A 94 6.39 48.62 -28.47
C GLY A 94 6.30 49.21 -27.04
N ALA A 95 7.31 48.94 -26.20
CA ALA A 95 7.37 49.14 -24.73
C ALA A 95 7.52 50.59 -24.18
N SER A 96 7.59 50.71 -22.83
CA SER A 96 8.01 51.86 -21.94
C SER A 96 6.85 52.50 -21.12
N ILE A 97 7.02 53.18 -19.95
CA ILE A 97 8.04 54.16 -19.50
C ILE A 97 8.27 54.19 -17.95
N VAL A 98 9.56 54.12 -17.52
CA VAL A 98 10.36 54.83 -16.46
C VAL A 98 9.76 55.26 -15.06
N PRO A 99 10.53 55.20 -13.92
CA PRO A 99 10.01 55.34 -12.52
C PRO A 99 10.65 56.46 -11.61
N CYS A 100 10.59 56.29 -10.26
CA CYS A 100 11.27 56.98 -9.11
C CYS A 100 10.58 58.23 -8.44
N PRO A 101 10.94 58.65 -7.18
CA PRO A 101 11.75 58.04 -6.08
C PRO A 101 11.04 58.05 -4.67
N PRO A 102 11.70 57.66 -3.55
CA PRO A 102 12.38 58.66 -2.67
C PRO A 102 13.74 58.18 -2.06
N ARG A 103 14.24 58.82 -0.98
CA ARG A 103 15.68 58.83 -0.54
C ARG A 103 15.94 58.51 0.97
N PRO A 104 17.21 58.34 1.43
CA PRO A 104 17.57 57.41 2.53
C PRO A 104 18.00 58.04 3.89
N ARG A 105 18.31 57.17 4.87
CA ARG A 105 19.16 57.46 6.07
C ARG A 105 20.21 56.36 6.32
N ARG A 106 21.13 56.58 7.29
CA ARG A 106 22.42 55.87 7.48
C ARG A 106 22.59 55.25 8.90
N PRO A 107 23.61 54.38 9.13
CA PRO A 107 23.69 53.47 10.27
C PRO A 107 24.60 53.95 11.44
N PRO A 108 24.69 53.13 12.50
CA PRO A 108 26.00 52.64 13.00
C PRO A 108 25.98 51.11 13.25
N ARG A 109 27.09 50.36 13.41
CA ARG A 109 28.55 50.65 13.37
C ARG A 109 29.32 49.33 13.14
N ALA A 110 30.58 49.40 12.71
CA ALA A 110 31.46 48.22 12.52
C ALA A 110 32.70 48.23 13.44
N ARG A 111 33.17 47.03 13.82
CA ARG A 111 34.51 46.59 14.30
C ARG A 111 34.37 45.14 14.83
N GLY A 112 35.30 44.21 14.67
CA GLY A 112 36.53 44.21 13.87
C GLY A 112 37.56 43.17 14.36
N THR A 113 38.13 42.40 13.42
CA THR A 113 39.40 41.63 13.50
C THR A 113 39.66 40.63 14.65
N ALA A 114 39.51 39.33 14.31
CA ALA A 114 40.57 38.29 14.33
C ALA A 114 41.26 37.80 15.64
N SER A 115 41.81 36.59 15.52
CA SER A 115 42.86 35.91 16.32
C SER A 115 42.50 35.20 17.64
N SER A 116 42.66 33.87 17.61
CA SER A 116 43.13 32.99 18.72
C SER A 116 44.57 33.39 19.16
N PRO A 117 45.16 32.90 20.29
CA PRO A 117 44.76 31.70 21.05
C PRO A 117 44.93 31.74 22.60
N SER A 118 44.47 30.66 23.27
CA SER A 118 44.97 30.11 24.55
C SER A 118 44.79 30.94 25.86
N GLY A 119 44.94 30.31 27.04
CA GLY A 119 45.33 31.06 28.25
C GLY A 119 44.59 30.90 29.60
N SER A 120 44.04 29.74 29.94
CA SER A 120 43.97 29.20 31.33
C SER A 120 43.77 30.11 32.59
N ARG A 121 42.71 29.80 33.37
CA ARG A 121 42.57 29.89 34.87
C ARG A 121 42.40 31.25 35.60
N CYS A 122 41.22 31.42 36.23
CA CYS A 122 41.04 31.72 37.67
C CYS A 122 39.59 31.35 38.08
N ARG A 123 39.35 30.48 39.08
CA ARG A 123 39.26 30.72 40.55
C ARG A 123 38.02 31.50 41.03
N LEU A 124 37.04 30.73 41.53
CA LEU A 124 36.04 31.00 42.57
C LEU A 124 35.52 29.59 42.95
N SER A 125 35.71 28.98 44.12
CA SER A 125 36.08 29.38 45.49
C SER A 125 34.97 30.06 46.30
N ILE A 126 33.89 29.31 46.55
CA ILE A 126 33.04 29.43 47.74
C ILE A 126 32.91 28.04 48.36
N ASP A 127 33.13 27.97 49.66
CA ASP A 127 32.91 26.86 50.60
C ASP A 127 32.60 27.59 51.94
N PRO A 128 31.68 27.13 52.81
CA PRO A 128 32.16 26.27 53.89
C PRO A 128 31.14 25.31 54.56
N ASP A 129 31.71 24.40 55.37
CA ASP A 129 31.18 23.74 56.58
C ASP A 129 29.95 22.79 56.50
N GLY A 130 29.96 21.63 57.18
CA GLY A 130 31.11 21.08 57.92
C GLY A 130 30.91 19.77 58.72
N THR A 131 31.99 18.99 58.76
CA THR A 131 32.43 18.09 59.85
C THR A 131 31.59 16.86 60.28
N GLY A 132 32.19 15.66 60.16
CA GLY A 132 31.74 14.43 60.84
C GLY A 132 32.86 13.37 60.94
N ARG A 133 33.46 13.17 62.12
CA ARG A 133 34.54 12.18 62.40
C ARG A 133 34.01 10.73 62.22
N SER A 134 34.78 9.66 62.01
CA SER A 134 36.13 9.25 62.48
C SER A 134 36.54 7.92 61.76
N SER A 135 37.66 7.21 61.98
CA SER A 135 39.07 7.49 62.33
C SER A 135 39.87 6.16 62.39
N ARG A 136 41.20 6.21 62.19
CA ARG A 136 42.20 5.11 62.35
C ARG A 136 42.08 3.91 61.36
N SER A 137 43.11 3.12 61.00
CA SER A 137 44.57 3.24 60.77
C SER A 137 45.31 1.96 61.20
N ARG A 138 46.26 1.47 60.38
CA ARG A 138 47.28 0.41 60.66
C ARG A 138 46.76 -1.04 60.77
N SER A 139 47.57 -2.10 60.59
CA SER A 139 48.77 -2.36 59.75
C SER A 139 49.29 -3.80 59.95
N ARG A 140 49.89 -4.45 58.91
CA ARG A 140 50.76 -5.67 59.01
C ARG A 140 50.02 -6.96 59.49
N SER A 141 50.46 -8.21 59.27
CA SER A 141 51.48 -8.82 58.37
C SER A 141 51.30 -10.36 58.26
N ARG A 142 51.89 -10.98 57.21
CA ARG A 142 52.25 -12.42 57.02
C ARG A 142 52.71 -13.16 58.31
N PRO A 143 52.65 -14.52 58.45
CA PRO A 143 53.28 -15.47 57.48
C PRO A 143 52.85 -16.98 57.42
N ARG A 144 53.54 -17.77 56.53
CA ARG A 144 53.85 -19.24 56.62
C ARG A 144 52.70 -20.26 56.47
N ARG A 145 52.92 -21.55 56.09
CA ARG A 145 53.95 -22.24 55.25
C ARG A 145 53.45 -23.66 54.87
N GLN A 146 53.91 -24.18 53.73
CA GLN A 146 54.10 -25.59 53.29
C GLN A 146 53.48 -26.77 54.09
N GLY A 147 52.87 -27.72 53.35
CA GLY A 147 52.70 -29.13 53.75
C GLY A 147 52.42 -30.03 52.54
N ALA A 148 53.05 -31.21 52.47
CA ALA A 148 52.85 -32.23 51.43
C ALA A 148 53.37 -33.61 51.89
N VAL A 149 52.69 -34.71 51.49
CA VAL A 149 53.14 -36.12 51.33
C VAL A 149 51.90 -37.00 50.99
N ALA A 150 52.08 -38.22 50.46
CA ALA A 150 51.04 -39.01 49.78
C ALA A 150 50.77 -40.41 50.39
N SER A 151 49.61 -41.03 50.07
CA SER A 151 49.40 -42.49 49.95
C SER A 151 47.98 -42.86 49.46
N GLY A 152 47.78 -44.06 48.88
CA GLY A 152 46.46 -44.66 48.52
C GLY A 152 45.83 -45.49 49.67
N PRO A 153 44.91 -46.47 49.46
CA PRO A 153 44.58 -47.22 48.23
C PRO A 153 43.05 -47.44 47.94
N SER A 154 42.68 -48.44 47.10
CA SER A 154 41.30 -48.82 46.65
C SER A 154 40.52 -49.72 47.65
N PRO A 155 39.18 -50.00 47.51
CA PRO A 155 38.67 -51.00 46.53
C PRO A 155 37.20 -50.91 45.99
N ARG A 156 36.93 -51.69 44.91
CA ARG A 156 35.75 -52.50 44.44
C ARG A 156 34.35 -52.34 45.09
N TYR A 157 33.22 -52.66 44.43
CA TYR A 157 32.71 -53.94 43.86
C TYR A 157 31.47 -53.63 42.96
N LEU A 158 31.06 -54.24 41.84
CA LEU A 158 31.44 -55.34 40.89
C LEU A 158 31.19 -54.81 39.42
N THR A 159 30.85 -55.49 38.30
CA THR A 159 30.66 -56.89 37.79
C THR A 159 30.74 -56.83 36.23
N GLY A 160 31.10 -57.84 35.42
CA GLY A 160 31.85 -59.08 35.66
C GLY A 160 31.58 -60.22 34.63
N GLN A 161 32.59 -60.56 33.81
CA GLN A 161 32.77 -61.78 32.96
C GLN A 161 32.08 -61.83 31.58
N ALA A 162 32.64 -62.41 30.49
CA ALA A 162 34.01 -62.82 30.07
C ALA A 162 33.99 -63.17 28.53
N ARG A 163 34.90 -63.87 27.79
CA ARG A 163 36.17 -64.63 28.04
C ARG A 163 36.91 -64.94 26.70
N ALA A 164 38.25 -65.00 26.69
CA ALA A 164 39.14 -65.77 25.75
C ALA A 164 39.17 -65.41 24.22
N SER A 165 40.24 -65.61 23.41
CA SER A 165 41.66 -65.95 23.69
C SER A 165 42.66 -65.81 22.47
N SER A 166 43.86 -65.27 22.75
CA SER A 166 45.23 -65.74 22.35
C SER A 166 45.84 -65.70 20.91
N ARG A 167 47.06 -65.09 20.81
CA ARG A 167 48.25 -65.39 19.93
C ARG A 167 48.12 -65.19 18.39
N CYS A 168 49.17 -65.05 17.53
CA CYS A 168 50.60 -64.61 17.62
C CYS A 168 51.20 -64.36 16.20
N GLU A 169 52.32 -63.60 16.10
CA GLU A 169 53.38 -63.63 15.04
C GLU A 169 53.10 -63.09 13.59
N GLY A 170 54.18 -62.86 12.81
CA GLY A 170 54.24 -62.30 11.42
C GLY A 170 55.08 -63.19 10.47
N PRO A 171 55.94 -62.72 9.52
CA PRO A 171 56.25 -61.35 9.02
C PRO A 171 56.58 -61.21 7.48
N MET A 172 57.06 -60.01 7.05
CA MET A 172 58.04 -59.72 5.94
C MET A 172 57.74 -59.71 4.40
N ARG A 173 58.27 -58.63 3.77
CA ARG A 173 59.09 -58.50 2.52
C ARG A 173 58.52 -58.07 1.14
N GLU A 174 59.46 -57.50 0.35
CA GLU A 174 59.36 -56.71 -0.90
C GLU A 174 59.29 -57.54 -2.21
N VAL A 175 59.02 -56.91 -3.37
CA VAL A 175 60.02 -56.70 -4.48
C VAL A 175 59.47 -55.89 -5.69
N ARG A 176 60.41 -55.23 -6.39
CA ARG A 176 60.35 -54.21 -7.46
C ARG A 176 59.83 -54.65 -8.86
N GLY A 177 59.36 -53.68 -9.67
CA GLY A 177 59.95 -53.46 -11.01
C GLY A 177 59.09 -53.56 -12.30
N PRO A 178 59.66 -53.17 -13.48
CA PRO A 178 59.25 -51.90 -14.16
C PRO A 178 59.19 -51.91 -15.73
N VAL A 179 59.05 -50.70 -16.36
CA VAL A 179 59.51 -50.25 -17.73
C VAL A 179 58.51 -50.12 -18.91
N VAL A 180 58.09 -48.86 -19.18
CA VAL A 180 58.15 -48.03 -20.43
C VAL A 180 58.06 -48.65 -21.85
N ARG A 181 57.14 -48.13 -22.72
CA ARG A 181 57.47 -47.53 -24.07
C ARG A 181 56.31 -46.76 -24.75
N VAL A 182 56.64 -46.00 -25.81
CA VAL A 182 55.82 -44.97 -26.50
C VAL A 182 55.79 -45.21 -28.03
N ILE A 183 54.64 -45.00 -28.69
CA ILE A 183 54.47 -44.70 -30.14
C ILE A 183 53.32 -43.66 -30.30
N VAL A 184 53.27 -42.94 -31.43
CA VAL A 184 52.43 -41.76 -31.75
C VAL A 184 51.65 -41.98 -33.07
N VAL A 185 50.52 -41.28 -33.30
CA VAL A 185 50.08 -40.60 -34.58
C VAL A 185 48.53 -40.52 -34.80
N ALA A 186 48.06 -39.32 -35.17
CA ALA A 186 46.85 -38.92 -35.92
C ALA A 186 45.39 -39.22 -35.43
N SER A 187 44.74 -38.17 -34.93
CA SER A 187 43.55 -37.48 -35.48
C SER A 187 42.42 -38.26 -36.20
N LEU A 188 41.19 -38.23 -35.65
CA LEU A 188 40.06 -37.38 -36.15
C LEU A 188 38.69 -37.66 -35.45
N VAL A 189 37.96 -36.59 -35.12
CA VAL A 189 36.49 -36.50 -34.86
C VAL A 189 35.92 -37.18 -33.58
N ALA A 190 34.84 -36.58 -33.06
CA ALA A 190 34.04 -36.94 -31.87
C ALA A 190 33.09 -38.16 -32.12
N PRO A 191 32.28 -38.69 -31.16
CA PRO A 191 31.82 -38.07 -29.89
C PRO A 191 31.60 -39.03 -28.68
N SER A 192 30.82 -38.55 -27.69
CA SER A 192 29.93 -39.28 -26.75
C SER A 192 30.43 -39.83 -25.39
N TRP A 193 29.77 -39.31 -24.34
CA TRP A 193 29.20 -39.95 -23.13
C TRP A 193 30.02 -40.83 -22.16
N ALA A 194 29.99 -40.36 -20.90
CA ALA A 194 29.83 -41.11 -19.62
C ALA A 194 30.92 -42.08 -19.10
N GLY A 195 31.28 -41.88 -17.82
CA GLY A 195 32.06 -42.83 -17.01
C GLY A 195 32.44 -42.29 -15.64
N THR A 196 31.76 -42.70 -14.56
CA THR A 196 32.02 -42.28 -13.18
C THR A 196 33.13 -43.09 -12.48
N PRO A 197 34.04 -42.46 -11.71
CA PRO A 197 34.87 -43.12 -10.70
C PRO A 197 34.14 -43.20 -9.33
N PRO A 198 34.58 -44.07 -8.40
CA PRO A 198 33.74 -44.53 -7.28
C PRO A 198 33.92 -43.78 -5.95
N ALA A 199 32.93 -43.92 -5.07
CA ALA A 199 32.99 -43.46 -3.69
C ALA A 199 33.99 -44.24 -2.84
N GLY A 200 34.68 -43.55 -1.92
CA GLY A 200 35.55 -44.13 -0.90
C GLY A 200 35.23 -43.54 0.48
N THR A 201 35.07 -44.39 1.50
CA THR A 201 34.72 -43.99 2.87
C THR A 201 35.94 -43.95 3.79
N GLY A 202 36.01 -42.93 4.64
CA GLY A 202 37.08 -42.75 5.63
C GLY A 202 37.26 -41.27 5.98
N GLY A 203 36.71 -40.85 7.11
CA GLY A 203 36.62 -39.43 7.45
C GLY A 203 37.83 -38.87 8.20
N GLU A 204 38.35 -37.74 7.74
CA GLU A 204 38.77 -36.66 8.63
C GLU A 204 37.72 -35.54 8.57
N THR A 205 37.01 -35.29 9.66
CA THR A 205 36.18 -34.10 9.78
C THR A 205 37.07 -32.88 10.00
N ARG A 206 37.67 -32.38 8.92
CA ARG A 206 38.04 -30.96 8.88
C ARG A 206 36.77 -30.16 9.17
N PRO A 207 36.76 -29.24 10.15
CA PRO A 207 35.75 -28.20 10.15
C PRO A 207 35.80 -27.54 8.77
N ARG A 208 34.66 -27.41 8.08
CA ARG A 208 34.58 -26.47 6.97
C ARG A 208 34.98 -25.11 7.56
N PRO A 209 36.04 -24.44 7.06
CA PRO A 209 36.30 -23.08 7.48
C PRO A 209 35.02 -22.29 7.20
N GLY A 210 34.47 -21.63 8.22
CA GLY A 210 33.37 -20.69 7.96
C GLY A 210 33.86 -19.59 7.02
N HIS A 211 32.92 -18.89 6.38
CA HIS A 211 33.27 -17.64 5.70
C HIS A 211 34.09 -16.77 6.66
N LEU A 212 35.23 -16.27 6.17
CA LEU A 212 36.19 -15.49 6.95
C LEU A 212 36.62 -14.29 6.12
N GLU A 213 36.23 -13.08 6.54
CA GLU A 213 36.60 -11.86 5.85
C GLU A 213 38.08 -11.52 6.10
N VAL A 214 38.89 -11.66 5.05
CA VAL A 214 40.32 -11.35 5.08
C VAL A 214 40.58 -9.96 4.52
N PRO A 215 41.26 -9.06 5.27
CA PRO A 215 41.83 -7.82 4.77
C PRO A 215 42.87 -8.07 3.68
N VAL A 216 42.57 -7.56 2.49
CA VAL A 216 43.48 -7.48 1.34
C VAL A 216 44.08 -6.07 1.35
N PRO A 217 45.39 -5.88 1.06
CA PRO A 217 45.95 -4.54 0.89
C PRO A 217 45.36 -3.85 -0.35
N PRO A 218 45.35 -2.50 -0.42
CA PRO A 218 45.07 -1.79 -1.66
C PRO A 218 46.08 -2.17 -2.76
N PRO A 219 45.69 -2.13 -4.04
CA PRO A 219 46.58 -2.48 -5.16
C PRO A 219 47.79 -1.53 -5.21
N GLU A 220 48.97 -2.05 -5.56
CA GLU A 220 50.23 -1.28 -5.58
C GLU A 220 50.19 -0.07 -6.52
N THR A 221 49.39 -0.17 -7.59
CA THR A 221 48.98 0.96 -8.42
C THR A 221 47.47 1.13 -8.23
N PRO A 222 46.99 2.22 -7.61
CA PRO A 222 45.56 2.46 -7.51
C PRO A 222 44.97 2.71 -8.90
N PRO A 223 43.72 2.29 -9.16
CA PRO A 223 43.01 2.64 -10.38
C PRO A 223 42.80 4.16 -10.49
N PRO A 224 42.53 4.70 -11.69
CA PRO A 224 42.32 6.14 -11.88
C PRO A 224 41.21 6.71 -10.96
N PRO A 225 41.25 8.02 -10.66
CA PRO A 225 40.11 8.73 -10.09
C PRO A 225 38.85 8.44 -10.91
N ARG A 226 37.68 8.31 -10.29
CA ARG A 226 36.45 7.92 -11.01
C ARG A 226 36.09 8.89 -12.15
N SER A 227 36.38 10.18 -11.98
CA SER A 227 36.26 11.22 -13.01
C SER A 227 37.18 11.05 -14.22
N GLU A 228 38.09 10.07 -14.20
CA GLU A 228 39.05 9.72 -15.26
C GLU A 228 38.87 8.26 -15.74
N ARG A 229 37.91 7.50 -15.18
CA ARG A 229 37.61 6.13 -15.63
C ARG A 229 36.77 6.13 -16.90
N THR A 230 36.81 5.00 -17.61
CA THR A 230 35.88 4.70 -18.69
C THR A 230 34.48 4.55 -18.09
N THR A 231 33.47 5.12 -18.75
CA THR A 231 32.07 4.95 -18.36
C THR A 231 31.22 4.47 -19.54
N SER A 232 30.08 3.86 -19.23
CA SER A 232 29.03 3.50 -20.20
C SER A 232 27.67 3.94 -19.65
N ALA A 233 26.61 3.94 -20.45
CA ALA A 233 25.26 4.13 -19.91
C ALA A 233 25.02 3.18 -18.72
N ALA A 234 24.39 3.69 -17.65
CA ALA A 234 24.05 2.87 -16.50
C ALA A 234 23.01 1.80 -16.88
N ALA A 235 23.06 0.68 -16.18
CA ALA A 235 22.12 -0.42 -16.36
C ALA A 235 20.77 -0.08 -15.69
N GLN A 236 19.89 0.60 -16.43
CA GLN A 236 18.46 0.62 -16.13
C GLN A 236 17.82 -0.56 -16.87
N VAL A 237 17.35 -1.57 -16.13
CA VAL A 237 16.85 -2.82 -16.71
C VAL A 237 15.44 -3.14 -16.26
N THR A 238 14.58 -3.49 -17.21
CA THR A 238 13.13 -3.66 -17.00
C THR A 238 12.70 -5.10 -17.23
N ARG A 239 11.81 -5.62 -16.38
CA ARG A 239 11.19 -6.94 -16.48
C ARG A 239 9.71 -6.81 -16.14
N GLY A 240 8.81 -7.06 -17.09
CA GLY A 240 7.44 -6.58 -16.93
C GLY A 240 7.48 -5.05 -16.85
N ASN A 241 6.95 -4.49 -15.76
CA ASN A 241 7.04 -3.06 -15.47
C ASN A 241 8.09 -2.74 -14.39
N PHE A 242 8.50 -3.73 -13.59
CA PHE A 242 9.62 -3.63 -12.64
C PHE A 242 10.87 -3.12 -13.33
N THR A 243 11.38 -1.97 -12.89
CA THR A 243 12.57 -1.34 -13.47
C THR A 243 13.63 -1.15 -12.40
N SER A 244 14.71 -1.93 -12.52
CA SER A 244 15.85 -1.88 -11.61
C SER A 244 16.82 -0.79 -12.06
N VAL A 245 17.26 0.06 -11.12
CA VAL A 245 18.14 1.21 -11.35
C VAL A 245 19.50 0.97 -10.70
N GLN A 246 20.59 1.09 -11.47
CA GLN A 246 21.96 0.95 -10.96
C GLN A 246 22.31 2.08 -9.97
N VAL A 247 22.98 1.72 -8.87
CA VAL A 247 23.23 2.61 -7.72
C VAL A 247 24.67 3.11 -7.66
N ASN A 248 25.67 2.28 -7.98
CA ASN A 248 27.10 2.62 -7.92
C ASN A 248 27.61 3.38 -9.17
N VAL A 249 26.86 4.40 -9.60
CA VAL A 249 27.10 5.19 -10.82
C VAL A 249 28.12 6.32 -10.65
N ASP A 250 28.58 6.92 -11.75
CA ASP A 250 29.42 8.11 -11.77
C ASP A 250 28.64 9.41 -11.46
N ALA A 251 29.35 10.53 -11.37
CA ALA A 251 28.78 11.86 -11.07
C ALA A 251 27.86 12.42 -12.18
N ALA A 252 27.60 11.67 -13.25
CA ALA A 252 26.69 11.99 -14.33
C ALA A 252 25.68 10.84 -14.61
N GLY A 253 25.54 9.87 -13.69
CA GLY A 253 24.56 8.77 -13.78
C GLY A 253 24.97 7.61 -14.71
N ASN A 254 26.27 7.40 -14.94
CA ASN A 254 26.81 6.38 -15.84
C ASN A 254 27.44 5.20 -15.08
N ASN A 255 27.47 4.02 -15.68
CA ASN A 255 28.23 2.88 -15.15
C ASN A 255 29.74 3.18 -15.11
N ILE A 256 30.44 2.73 -14.07
CA ILE A 256 31.89 2.91 -13.88
C ILE A 256 32.63 1.64 -14.36
N VAL A 257 32.95 1.61 -15.65
CA VAL A 257 33.46 0.39 -16.31
C VAL A 257 34.80 -0.05 -15.71
N GLY A 258 34.83 -1.30 -15.25
CA GLY A 258 35.95 -1.96 -14.61
C GLY A 258 35.92 -1.94 -13.08
N ASP A 259 34.82 -1.52 -12.44
CA ASP A 259 34.65 -1.56 -10.98
C ASP A 259 33.67 -2.68 -10.52
N ALA A 260 33.48 -2.88 -9.22
CA ALA A 260 32.51 -3.86 -8.72
C ALA A 260 31.91 -3.50 -7.36
N ALA A 261 30.69 -3.95 -7.09
CA ALA A 261 29.90 -3.68 -5.90
C ALA A 261 29.12 -4.92 -5.43
N ASN A 262 29.20 -5.29 -4.15
CA ASN A 262 28.41 -6.38 -3.56
C ASN A 262 28.09 -6.20 -2.05
N GLU A 263 27.24 -7.07 -1.51
CA GLU A 263 26.68 -7.02 -0.13
C GLU A 263 26.02 -5.67 0.22
N PRO A 264 24.95 -5.27 -0.49
CA PRO A 264 24.25 -4.03 -0.23
C PRO A 264 23.36 -4.08 1.02
N SER A 265 23.25 -2.94 1.69
CA SER A 265 22.32 -2.70 2.80
C SER A 265 21.64 -1.34 2.65
N ILE A 266 20.31 -1.31 2.72
CA ILE A 266 19.45 -0.12 2.56
C ILE A 266 18.91 0.42 3.90
N ALA A 267 18.72 1.74 3.97
CA ALA A 267 17.93 2.45 4.98
C ALA A 267 17.11 3.57 4.33
N ILE A 268 15.98 3.94 4.96
CA ILE A 268 15.06 5.00 4.51
C ILE A 268 14.83 5.97 5.68
N ASP A 269 14.68 7.27 5.38
CA ASP A 269 14.29 8.30 6.35
C ASP A 269 12.80 8.15 6.70
N PRO A 270 12.44 7.80 7.96
CA PRO A 270 11.03 7.62 8.35
C PRO A 270 10.24 8.93 8.42
N THR A 271 10.88 10.09 8.23
CA THR A 271 10.22 11.40 8.20
C THR A 271 9.90 11.90 6.79
N ASP A 272 10.52 11.30 5.76
CA ASP A 272 10.35 11.66 4.33
C ASP A 272 10.89 10.49 3.47
N PRO A 273 10.03 9.53 3.06
CA PRO A 273 10.44 8.30 2.37
C PRO A 273 11.17 8.48 1.04
N ASN A 274 11.19 9.69 0.47
CA ASN A 274 11.98 10.02 -0.71
C ASN A 274 13.50 9.90 -0.46
N ASN A 275 13.95 9.93 0.80
CA ASN A 275 15.36 9.89 1.17
C ASN A 275 15.78 8.48 1.53
N ILE A 276 16.62 7.91 0.67
CA ILE A 276 17.05 6.52 0.75
C ILE A 276 18.58 6.49 0.70
N VAL A 277 19.21 5.66 1.52
CA VAL A 277 20.65 5.44 1.53
C VAL A 277 20.95 3.95 1.37
N ILE A 278 21.86 3.61 0.46
CA ILE A 278 22.36 2.24 0.28
C ILE A 278 23.87 2.25 0.50
N GLY A 279 24.41 1.25 1.21
CA GLY A 279 25.85 1.03 1.38
C GLY A 279 26.28 -0.39 1.03
N TRP A 280 27.50 -0.57 0.53
CA TRP A 280 28.00 -1.84 -0.05
C TRP A 280 29.54 -1.95 -0.03
N ARG A 281 30.07 -3.13 -0.37
CA ARG A 281 31.51 -3.36 -0.61
C ARG A 281 31.90 -2.87 -1.99
N GLN A 282 32.51 -1.70 -2.07
CA GLN A 282 33.04 -1.17 -3.33
C GLN A 282 34.46 -1.68 -3.60
N PHE A 283 34.63 -2.33 -4.74
CA PHE A 283 35.92 -2.63 -5.37
C PHE A 283 36.13 -1.61 -6.49
N ASP A 284 37.27 -0.92 -6.52
CA ASP A 284 37.55 0.09 -7.57
C ASP A 284 38.20 -0.50 -8.85
N ASP A 285 38.36 -1.83 -8.91
CA ASP A 285 38.99 -2.60 -9.99
C ASP A 285 38.50 -4.06 -9.94
N VAL A 286 37.86 -4.55 -11.01
CA VAL A 286 37.46 -5.97 -11.15
C VAL A 286 38.64 -6.95 -11.06
N GLY A 287 39.86 -6.49 -11.35
CA GLY A 287 41.11 -7.23 -11.14
C GLY A 287 41.55 -7.34 -9.67
N SER A 288 40.80 -6.74 -8.72
CA SER A 288 41.20 -6.60 -7.32
C SER A 288 40.15 -7.10 -6.33
N SER A 289 40.61 -7.75 -5.26
CA SER A 289 39.78 -8.15 -4.10
C SER A 289 39.75 -7.06 -3.01
N PHE A 290 40.41 -5.92 -3.22
CA PHE A 290 40.42 -4.81 -2.28
C PHE A 290 39.07 -4.09 -2.29
N ARG A 291 38.51 -3.88 -1.10
CA ARG A 291 37.15 -3.36 -0.90
C ARG A 291 37.09 -2.27 0.16
N GLN A 292 36.21 -1.32 -0.10
CA GLN A 292 36.00 -0.07 0.63
C GLN A 292 34.49 0.13 0.87
N ALA A 293 34.13 1.10 1.71
CA ALA A 293 32.75 1.38 2.09
C ALA A 293 32.07 2.25 1.04
N GLY A 294 31.45 1.62 0.03
CA GLY A 294 30.60 2.31 -0.94
C GLY A 294 29.30 2.77 -0.30
N TYR A 295 28.83 3.96 -0.64
CA TYR A 295 27.51 4.43 -0.28
C TYR A 295 26.96 5.37 -1.35
N ALA A 296 25.65 5.37 -1.54
CA ALA A 296 24.94 6.34 -2.36
C ALA A 296 23.61 6.72 -1.68
N TYR A 297 23.06 7.84 -2.10
CA TYR A 297 21.77 8.33 -1.62
C TYR A 297 20.87 8.79 -2.78
N SER A 298 19.58 8.79 -2.51
CA SER A 298 18.51 9.36 -3.33
C SER A 298 17.69 10.33 -2.48
N HIS A 299 17.05 11.31 -3.15
CA HIS A 299 16.06 12.23 -2.57
C HIS A 299 14.76 12.28 -3.40
N ASP A 300 14.51 11.27 -4.23
CA ASP A 300 13.39 11.20 -5.19
C ASP A 300 12.68 9.83 -5.20
N GLY A 301 12.79 9.08 -4.10
CA GLY A 301 12.20 7.74 -3.96
C GLY A 301 13.01 6.63 -4.61
N GLY A 302 14.26 6.91 -4.98
CA GLY A 302 15.18 5.98 -5.65
C GLY A 302 15.13 6.02 -7.18
N LYS A 303 14.49 7.05 -7.76
CA LYS A 303 14.43 7.28 -9.22
C LYS A 303 15.79 7.72 -9.78
N THR A 304 16.58 8.46 -9.00
CA THR A 304 17.99 8.77 -9.30
C THR A 304 18.89 8.59 -8.08
N TRP A 305 20.19 8.35 -8.32
CA TRP A 305 21.19 8.00 -7.30
C TRP A 305 22.45 8.87 -7.42
N THR A 306 22.99 9.29 -6.27
CA THR A 306 24.27 10.00 -6.17
C THR A 306 25.28 9.18 -5.38
N PHE A 307 26.42 8.85 -5.99
CA PHE A 307 27.55 8.14 -5.36
C PHE A 307 28.76 9.09 -5.15
N PRO A 308 28.95 9.69 -3.96
CA PRO A 308 29.97 10.73 -3.77
C PRO A 308 31.41 10.19 -3.73
N GLY A 309 31.57 8.91 -3.38
CA GLY A 309 32.85 8.30 -3.06
C GLY A 309 32.67 7.15 -2.07
N VAL A 310 33.78 6.60 -1.57
CA VAL A 310 33.77 5.65 -0.44
C VAL A 310 34.06 6.35 0.88
N LEU A 311 33.57 5.80 2.00
CA LEU A 311 34.00 6.23 3.33
C LEU A 311 35.46 5.79 3.54
N GLU A 312 36.31 6.75 3.89
CA GLU A 312 37.77 6.62 4.02
C GLU A 312 38.48 5.91 2.85
N PRO A 313 38.66 6.61 1.70
CA PRO A 313 39.35 6.08 0.53
C PRO A 313 40.72 5.48 0.85
N GLY A 314 40.98 4.28 0.33
CA GLY A 314 42.18 3.50 0.60
C GLY A 314 42.16 2.69 1.91
N GLN A 315 41.10 2.74 2.72
CA GLN A 315 40.92 1.85 3.88
C GLN A 315 40.11 0.60 3.53
N PHE A 316 40.50 -0.53 4.13
CA PHE A 316 39.74 -1.76 4.04
C PHE A 316 38.39 -1.61 4.76
N ARG A 317 37.29 -1.92 4.08
CA ARG A 317 35.94 -1.98 4.65
C ARG A 317 35.18 -3.18 4.10
N SER A 318 34.44 -3.87 4.95
CA SER A 318 33.58 -5.01 4.59
C SER A 318 32.22 -4.91 5.29
N ASP A 319 31.30 -5.79 4.90
CA ASP A 319 30.05 -6.09 5.62
C ASP A 319 29.30 -4.83 6.11
N PRO A 320 28.92 -3.90 5.21
CA PRO A 320 28.22 -2.70 5.61
C PRO A 320 26.75 -3.00 5.90
N VAL A 321 26.27 -2.46 7.01
CA VAL A 321 24.87 -2.55 7.42
C VAL A 321 24.38 -1.17 7.84
N LEU A 322 23.25 -0.77 7.27
CA LEU A 322 22.64 0.53 7.47
C LEU A 322 21.27 0.41 8.14
N ASP A 323 20.94 1.39 8.97
CA ASP A 323 19.60 1.61 9.52
C ASP A 323 19.44 3.09 9.91
N ALA A 324 18.22 3.56 10.20
CA ALA A 324 17.93 4.96 10.52
C ALA A 324 17.15 5.10 11.84
N ASP A 325 17.29 6.25 12.52
CA ASP A 325 16.43 6.60 13.67
C ASP A 325 15.19 7.42 13.30
N SER A 326 14.31 7.59 14.27
CA SER A 326 13.02 8.30 14.20
C SER A 326 13.09 9.76 13.73
N ASN A 327 14.30 10.34 13.62
CA ASN A 327 14.55 11.73 13.23
C ASN A 327 15.28 11.85 11.88
N GLY A 328 15.37 10.76 11.10
CA GLY A 328 16.04 10.77 9.79
C GLY A 328 17.58 10.75 9.87
N VAL A 329 18.15 10.40 11.02
CA VAL A 329 19.60 10.17 11.16
C VAL A 329 19.94 8.78 10.63
N PHE A 330 20.93 8.71 9.74
CA PHE A 330 21.40 7.46 9.14
C PHE A 330 22.68 6.97 9.83
N TYR A 331 22.77 5.66 10.01
CA TYR A 331 23.90 4.99 10.65
C TYR A 331 24.51 3.97 9.69
N TYR A 332 25.84 4.02 9.50
CA TYR A 332 26.58 3.11 8.63
C TYR A 332 27.58 2.33 9.48
N TYR A 333 27.33 1.04 9.68
CA TYR A 333 28.14 0.15 10.51
C TYR A 333 28.89 -0.83 9.62
N SER A 334 30.22 -0.83 9.67
CA SER A 334 31.04 -1.62 8.74
C SER A 334 32.35 -2.12 9.36
N LEU A 335 32.71 -3.33 8.95
CA LEU A 335 33.88 -4.07 9.38
C LEU A 335 35.19 -3.42 8.86
N SER A 336 36.13 -3.10 9.75
CA SER A 336 37.43 -2.45 9.46
C SER A 336 38.65 -3.37 9.55
N SER A 337 38.46 -4.61 9.98
CA SER A 337 39.45 -5.70 9.95
C SER A 337 38.70 -7.05 9.91
N THR A 338 39.34 -8.20 10.08
CA THR A 338 38.59 -9.48 10.27
C THR A 338 37.68 -9.47 11.51
N THR A 339 37.91 -8.57 12.48
CA THR A 339 37.27 -8.64 13.80
C THR A 339 36.70 -7.33 14.31
N ASN A 340 37.11 -6.18 13.78
CA ASN A 340 36.70 -4.88 14.26
C ASN A 340 35.66 -4.28 13.32
N ALA A 341 34.73 -3.49 13.85
CA ALA A 341 33.80 -2.69 13.06
C ALA A 341 33.73 -1.27 13.64
N GLU A 342 33.31 -0.33 12.81
CA GLU A 342 33.22 1.09 13.14
C GLU A 342 31.92 1.67 12.61
N MET A 343 31.46 2.75 13.25
CA MET A 343 30.24 3.45 12.95
C MET A 343 30.55 4.78 12.26
N PHE A 344 29.72 5.14 11.28
CA PHE A 344 29.63 6.50 10.74
C PHE A 344 28.19 6.99 10.87
N ILE A 345 28.00 8.30 11.08
CA ILE A 345 26.68 8.89 11.31
C ILE A 345 26.44 10.02 10.30
N SER A 346 25.32 9.95 9.58
CA SER A 346 24.83 11.00 8.68
C SER A 346 23.64 11.72 9.32
N ARG A 347 23.64 13.06 9.26
CA ARG A 347 22.58 13.93 9.81
C ARG A 347 22.01 14.89 8.78
N ASP A 348 22.32 14.65 7.50
CA ASP A 348 21.96 15.44 6.33
C ASP A 348 21.47 14.53 5.19
N LYS A 349 20.65 13.52 5.54
CA LYS A 349 19.96 12.62 4.60
C LYS A 349 20.89 11.78 3.70
N GLY A 350 22.09 11.46 4.20
CA GLY A 350 23.06 10.56 3.55
C GLY A 350 24.24 11.26 2.87
N VAL A 351 24.25 12.60 2.84
CA VAL A 351 25.20 13.40 2.05
C VAL A 351 26.59 13.46 2.70
N THR A 352 26.70 13.61 4.02
CA THR A 352 27.98 13.62 4.73
C THR A 352 27.97 12.78 6.01
N TRP A 353 29.15 12.30 6.40
CA TRP A 353 29.31 11.27 7.42
C TRP A 353 30.35 11.66 8.48
N GLU A 354 29.93 11.70 9.74
CA GLU A 354 30.82 11.80 10.90
C GLU A 354 31.37 10.40 11.23
N GLY A 355 32.71 10.26 11.23
CA GLY A 355 33.38 9.01 11.63
C GLY A 355 34.85 8.96 11.19
N PRO A 356 35.51 7.79 11.32
CA PRO A 356 35.00 6.56 11.94
C PRO A 356 34.90 6.71 13.46
N ILE A 357 33.81 6.19 14.04
CA ILE A 357 33.62 6.04 15.49
C ILE A 357 33.90 4.57 15.85
N PRO A 358 34.84 4.26 16.76
CA PRO A 358 35.12 2.89 17.17
C PRO A 358 33.92 2.17 17.77
N ALA A 359 33.41 1.15 17.05
CA ALA A 359 32.34 0.29 17.50
C ALA A 359 32.87 -1.05 18.02
N GLN A 360 31.99 -1.83 18.65
CA GLN A 360 32.24 -3.22 19.02
C GLN A 360 31.66 -4.10 17.91
N GLY A 361 32.37 -5.16 17.49
CA GLY A 361 32.03 -5.90 16.27
C GLY A 361 32.73 -7.24 16.07
N GLY A 362 32.61 -7.74 14.85
CA GLY A 362 33.14 -9.01 14.35
C GLY A 362 32.57 -9.37 12.99
N ASP A 363 33.16 -10.34 12.30
CA ASP A 363 32.73 -10.80 10.96
C ASP A 363 31.22 -11.16 10.91
N LYS A 364 30.56 -10.90 9.77
CA LYS A 364 29.11 -10.97 9.57
C LYS A 364 28.34 -10.23 10.66
N ASN A 365 28.56 -8.91 10.68
CA ASN A 365 27.91 -7.97 11.58
C ASN A 365 26.51 -7.56 11.11
N TRP A 366 25.65 -7.12 12.03
CA TRP A 366 24.36 -6.47 11.73
C TRP A 366 24.03 -5.36 12.74
N LEU A 367 23.08 -4.50 12.39
CA LEU A 367 22.62 -3.36 13.18
C LEU A 367 21.09 -3.26 13.10
N THR A 368 20.46 -2.75 14.16
CA THR A 368 19.21 -2.01 14.03
C THR A 368 19.14 -0.89 15.07
N VAL A 369 18.28 0.11 14.84
CA VAL A 369 17.99 1.20 15.78
C VAL A 369 16.58 1.08 16.35
N ASP A 370 16.42 1.43 17.63
CA ASP A 370 15.12 1.62 18.24
C ASP A 370 14.41 2.85 17.65
N THR A 371 13.19 2.66 17.18
CA THR A 371 12.35 3.70 16.54
C THR A 371 10.92 3.66 17.08
N THR A 372 10.73 3.15 18.30
CA THR A 372 9.42 2.87 18.90
C THR A 372 8.74 4.09 19.53
N GLY A 373 9.42 5.24 19.63
CA GLY A 373 8.97 6.40 20.39
C GLY A 373 8.94 6.18 21.92
N LEU A 374 9.43 5.03 22.41
CA LEU A 374 9.55 4.69 23.83
C LEU A 374 10.86 5.26 24.41
N PRO A 375 11.12 5.15 25.74
CA PRO A 375 12.34 5.72 26.35
C PRO A 375 13.70 5.17 25.88
N SER A 376 13.69 4.20 24.96
CA SER A 376 14.87 3.64 24.28
C SER A 376 15.00 4.06 22.81
N ASP A 377 14.08 4.87 22.29
CA ASP A 377 14.13 5.42 20.92
C ASP A 377 15.49 6.09 20.65
N GLY A 378 16.10 5.78 19.50
CA GLY A 378 17.48 6.18 19.18
C GLY A 378 18.58 5.35 19.84
N PHE A 379 18.27 4.20 20.47
CA PHE A 379 19.30 3.22 20.90
C PHE A 379 19.72 2.33 19.73
N LEU A 380 21.03 2.13 19.57
CA LEU A 380 21.59 1.30 18.50
C LEU A 380 22.01 -0.07 19.06
N TYR A 381 21.66 -1.15 18.36
CA TYR A 381 21.93 -2.52 18.77
C TYR A 381 22.79 -3.27 17.74
N PRO A 382 24.13 -3.18 17.78
CA PRO A 382 25.01 -3.93 16.90
C PRO A 382 25.19 -5.39 17.36
N ILE A 383 25.24 -6.32 16.39
CA ILE A 383 25.62 -7.73 16.57
C ILE A 383 26.68 -8.19 15.57
N TRP A 384 27.25 -9.38 15.82
CA TRP A 384 28.28 -10.01 14.99
C TRP A 384 28.48 -11.50 15.32
N ASN A 385 29.19 -12.24 14.47
CA ASN A 385 29.51 -13.65 14.72
C ASN A 385 30.46 -13.81 15.94
N SER A 386 29.98 -14.51 16.97
CA SER A 386 30.73 -14.83 18.20
C SER A 386 32.08 -15.53 17.99
N GLN A 387 32.30 -16.13 16.81
CA GLN A 387 33.54 -16.80 16.41
C GLN A 387 34.66 -15.84 15.97
N PHE A 388 34.33 -14.63 15.50
CA PHE A 388 35.25 -13.69 14.84
C PHE A 388 35.12 -12.26 15.39
N THR A 389 34.96 -12.14 16.71
CA THR A 389 34.80 -10.86 17.42
C THR A 389 36.12 -10.13 17.68
N CYS A 390 36.06 -8.78 17.74
CA CYS A 390 37.10 -7.90 18.26
C CYS A 390 37.59 -8.23 19.67
N CYS A 391 36.75 -8.94 20.42
CA CYS A 391 36.59 -8.67 21.83
C CYS A 391 36.65 -9.96 22.67
N ALA A 392 35.99 -9.99 23.84
CA ALA A 392 36.07 -11.14 24.74
C ALA A 392 35.53 -12.40 24.03
N PRO A 393 36.23 -13.55 24.04
CA PRO A 393 35.87 -14.71 23.22
C PRO A 393 34.42 -15.17 23.41
N GLY A 394 33.65 -15.18 22.31
CA GLY A 394 32.24 -15.52 22.32
C GLY A 394 31.30 -14.39 22.76
N THR A 395 31.74 -13.13 22.70
CA THR A 395 30.83 -11.96 22.67
C THR A 395 30.31 -11.75 21.25
N ASP A 396 29.06 -11.31 21.14
CA ASP A 396 28.26 -11.28 19.90
C ASP A 396 27.30 -10.07 19.77
N HIS A 397 27.19 -9.21 20.80
CA HIS A 397 26.33 -8.02 20.76
C HIS A 397 26.81 -6.88 21.68
N GLY A 398 26.34 -5.66 21.40
CA GLY A 398 26.51 -4.46 22.22
C GLY A 398 25.29 -3.53 22.17
N ARG A 399 25.39 -2.32 22.74
CA ARG A 399 24.36 -1.27 22.66
C ARG A 399 24.97 0.13 22.78
N SER A 400 24.63 1.06 21.89
CA SER A 400 24.78 2.51 22.16
C SER A 400 23.45 3.08 22.66
N ILE A 401 23.53 4.04 23.59
CA ILE A 401 22.39 4.77 24.16
C ILE A 401 22.52 6.29 23.99
N ASP A 402 23.42 6.70 23.10
CA ASP A 402 23.89 8.07 22.93
C ASP A 402 24.01 8.45 21.44
N GLY A 403 23.22 7.83 20.57
CA GLY A 403 23.21 8.12 19.12
C GLY A 403 24.50 7.71 18.41
N GLY A 404 25.09 6.58 18.81
CA GLY A 404 26.24 5.94 18.15
C GLY A 404 27.63 6.33 18.67
N TYR A 405 27.75 7.28 19.60
CA TYR A 405 29.06 7.78 20.05
C TYR A 405 29.79 6.86 21.03
N THR A 406 29.10 6.09 21.89
CA THR A 406 29.74 5.11 22.79
C THR A 406 28.95 3.81 22.92
N TYR A 407 29.67 2.69 23.06
CA TYR A 407 29.10 1.35 23.11
C TYR A 407 29.26 0.70 24.49
N GLN A 408 28.13 0.33 25.08
CA GLN A 408 28.04 -0.60 26.19
C GLN A 408 28.12 -2.04 25.67
N GLY A 409 28.68 -2.93 26.50
CA GLY A 409 29.14 -4.24 26.07
C GLY A 409 30.67 -4.33 26.09
N PRO A 410 31.28 -5.28 25.36
CA PRO A 410 30.61 -6.29 24.53
C PRO A 410 30.07 -7.43 25.40
N TRP A 411 28.90 -7.95 25.03
CA TRP A 411 28.20 -9.00 25.76
C TRP A 411 28.10 -10.28 24.93
N ALA A 412 27.75 -11.37 25.61
CA ALA A 412 27.76 -12.71 25.06
C ALA A 412 26.41 -13.38 25.26
N SER A 413 25.81 -13.86 24.18
CA SER A 413 24.57 -14.61 24.22
C SER A 413 24.77 -15.95 24.95
N PRO A 414 23.71 -16.51 25.58
CA PRO A 414 23.74 -17.80 26.26
C PRO A 414 24.46 -18.88 25.43
N VAL A 415 25.37 -19.64 26.05
CA VAL A 415 26.38 -20.44 25.34
C VAL A 415 25.84 -21.48 24.33
N ASN A 416 24.60 -21.94 24.50
CA ASN A 416 23.94 -22.90 23.59
C ASN A 416 23.09 -22.22 22.49
N PHE A 417 22.88 -20.90 22.59
CA PHE A 417 22.03 -20.08 21.74
C PHE A 417 22.82 -18.86 21.25
N ARG A 418 23.99 -19.10 20.66
CA ARG A 418 24.77 -18.05 19.99
C ARG A 418 24.46 -18.08 18.50
N PRO A 419 23.81 -17.04 17.95
CA PRO A 419 23.57 -16.95 16.52
C PRO A 419 24.88 -16.67 15.77
N LYS A 420 24.86 -17.00 14.48
CA LYS A 420 25.76 -16.48 13.45
C LYS A 420 24.96 -16.35 12.14
N TRP A 421 25.45 -15.55 11.20
CA TRP A 421 24.86 -15.43 9.86
C TRP A 421 23.36 -15.07 9.90
N GLY A 422 23.03 -14.06 10.70
CA GLY A 422 21.66 -13.67 10.98
C GLY A 422 21.56 -12.30 11.63
N THR A 423 20.32 -11.84 11.75
CA THR A 423 19.98 -10.42 11.91
C THR A 423 19.32 -10.13 13.27
N ILE A 424 18.93 -8.87 13.47
CA ILE A 424 18.36 -8.31 14.69
C ILE A 424 17.19 -7.39 14.34
N ALA A 425 16.13 -7.41 15.15
CA ALA A 425 14.97 -6.52 15.02
C ALA A 425 14.49 -6.04 16.41
N VAL A 426 13.99 -4.80 16.47
CA VAL A 426 13.30 -4.25 17.65
C VAL A 426 11.81 -4.49 17.49
N GLY A 427 11.16 -5.06 18.50
CA GLY A 427 9.72 -5.27 18.55
C GLY A 427 8.95 -4.05 19.06
N PRO A 428 7.61 -4.05 18.93
CA PRO A 428 6.79 -2.86 19.12
C PRO A 428 6.72 -2.30 20.54
N ASP A 429 7.07 -3.08 21.57
CA ASP A 429 7.19 -2.60 22.94
C ASP A 429 8.67 -2.40 23.36
N ALA A 430 9.60 -2.32 22.39
CA ALA A 430 11.06 -2.19 22.50
C ALA A 430 11.82 -3.38 23.11
N GLU A 431 11.22 -4.57 23.11
CA GLU A 431 11.97 -5.83 23.24
C GLU A 431 12.83 -6.11 22.00
N VAL A 432 14.04 -6.66 22.18
CA VAL A 432 15.02 -6.81 21.09
C VAL A 432 15.21 -8.28 20.75
N TYR A 433 14.98 -8.66 19.48
CA TYR A 433 15.09 -10.01 18.96
C TYR A 433 16.34 -10.22 18.12
N PHE A 434 16.97 -11.39 18.27
CA PHE A 434 18.19 -11.77 17.55
C PHE A 434 18.02 -13.18 16.98
N THR A 435 18.36 -13.40 15.72
CA THR A 435 18.29 -14.73 15.10
C THR A 435 19.59 -15.12 14.40
N GLY A 436 19.70 -16.39 14.03
CA GLY A 436 20.83 -16.91 13.26
C GLY A 436 20.86 -18.43 13.17
N ALA A 437 21.77 -18.91 12.33
CA ALA A 437 22.18 -20.30 12.39
C ALA A 437 22.87 -20.58 13.73
N ASN A 438 22.70 -21.80 14.27
CA ASN A 438 23.52 -22.25 15.39
C ASN A 438 25.01 -22.37 14.97
N LEU A 439 25.93 -22.47 15.93
CA LEU A 439 27.38 -22.47 15.61
C LEU A 439 27.80 -23.60 14.64
N SER A 440 27.10 -24.75 14.62
CA SER A 440 27.33 -25.84 13.66
C SER A 440 26.63 -25.65 12.29
N ALA A 441 25.79 -24.64 12.14
CA ALA A 441 24.87 -24.39 11.01
C ALA A 441 23.82 -25.49 10.75
N THR A 442 23.60 -26.38 11.72
CA THR A 442 22.69 -27.53 11.62
C THR A 442 21.34 -27.21 12.27
N GLY A 443 20.70 -26.11 11.85
CA GLY A 443 19.48 -25.55 12.45
C GLY A 443 19.71 -24.21 13.15
N HIS A 444 18.64 -23.63 13.69
CA HIS A 444 18.56 -22.18 13.93
C HIS A 444 18.18 -21.84 15.37
N VAL A 445 18.45 -20.60 15.78
CA VAL A 445 18.18 -20.09 17.13
C VAL A 445 17.60 -18.68 17.08
N ILE A 446 16.73 -18.36 18.04
CA ILE A 446 16.24 -17.00 18.30
C ILE A 446 16.35 -16.67 19.79
N LEU A 447 16.65 -15.41 20.08
CA LEU A 447 16.71 -14.83 21.41
C LEU A 447 15.86 -13.58 21.49
N ARG A 448 15.38 -13.25 22.68
CA ARG A 448 14.73 -11.97 23.00
C ARG A 448 15.27 -11.41 24.30
N SER A 449 15.55 -10.11 24.32
CA SER A 449 15.87 -9.35 25.52
C SER A 449 14.82 -8.28 25.79
N ASP A 450 14.19 -8.35 26.95
CA ASP A 450 13.23 -7.33 27.40
C ASP A 450 13.92 -6.19 28.15
N SER A 451 15.24 -6.28 28.36
CA SER A 451 16.04 -5.35 29.18
C SER A 451 17.06 -4.53 28.38
N LEU A 452 17.17 -4.73 27.07
CA LEU A 452 17.99 -3.87 26.21
C LEU A 452 17.41 -2.47 25.98
N LYS A 453 16.12 -2.25 26.28
CA LYS A 453 15.51 -0.92 26.39
C LYS A 453 15.79 -0.18 27.69
N ASP A 454 16.23 -0.85 28.76
CA ASP A 454 16.28 -0.26 30.12
C ASP A 454 17.31 0.89 30.31
N GLY A 455 18.17 1.18 29.31
CA GLY A 455 19.20 2.23 29.33
C GLY A 455 20.33 2.06 30.36
N THR A 456 20.13 1.24 31.40
CA THR A 456 21.07 1.07 32.51
C THR A 456 22.34 0.30 32.12
N ASN A 457 23.47 0.70 32.70
CA ASN A 457 24.76 0.02 32.54
C ASN A 457 24.74 -1.36 33.24
N GLY A 458 24.64 -2.42 32.45
CA GLY A 458 24.73 -3.80 32.90
C GLY A 458 24.60 -4.77 31.73
N SER A 459 24.94 -6.04 31.92
CA SER A 459 24.68 -7.05 30.90
C SER A 459 23.17 -7.31 30.78
N PRO A 460 22.63 -7.41 29.56
CA PRO A 460 21.23 -7.69 29.34
C PRO A 460 20.86 -9.09 29.81
N LYS A 461 19.58 -9.28 30.08
CA LYS A 461 18.97 -10.60 30.27
C LYS A 461 18.42 -11.09 28.94
N PHE A 462 18.21 -12.40 28.86
CA PHE A 462 17.49 -13.02 27.77
C PHE A 462 16.29 -13.76 28.35
N GLU A 463 15.14 -13.10 28.32
CA GLU A 463 13.84 -13.65 28.72
C GLU A 463 13.39 -14.78 27.78
N LEU A 464 13.92 -14.79 26.54
CA LEU A 464 13.76 -15.88 25.57
C LEU A 464 15.11 -16.28 24.97
N ALA A 465 15.35 -17.58 24.87
CA ALA A 465 16.40 -18.19 24.05
C ALA A 465 15.94 -19.59 23.65
N LYS A 466 15.76 -19.84 22.35
CA LYS A 466 15.19 -21.08 21.79
C LYS A 466 15.90 -21.51 20.53
N SER A 467 15.82 -22.81 20.24
CA SER A 467 16.00 -23.32 18.89
C SER A 467 14.66 -23.27 18.16
N ILE A 468 14.71 -22.96 16.87
CA ILE A 468 13.57 -22.95 15.96
C ILE A 468 13.88 -23.91 14.80
N ASP A 469 12.83 -24.43 14.18
CA ASP A 469 12.91 -25.30 13.02
C ASP A 469 12.46 -24.50 11.80
N LEU A 470 13.36 -24.29 10.83
CA LEU A 470 13.07 -23.71 9.52
C LEU A 470 12.94 -24.79 8.44
N GLY A 471 12.86 -26.08 8.79
CA GLY A 471 12.70 -27.18 7.83
C GLY A 471 13.95 -27.51 7.01
N GLY A 472 15.11 -26.95 7.33
CA GLY A 472 16.38 -27.16 6.61
C GLY A 472 17.60 -26.61 7.35
N THR A 473 18.74 -26.46 6.66
CA THR A 473 20.00 -25.96 7.24
C THR A 473 20.63 -24.81 6.45
N THR A 474 21.46 -23.96 7.09
CA THR A 474 22.08 -22.81 6.40
C THR A 474 23.38 -23.23 5.72
N SER A 475 23.41 -23.11 4.39
CA SER A 475 24.53 -23.53 3.53
C SER A 475 25.40 -22.38 3.02
N SER A 476 26.63 -22.73 2.62
CA SER A 476 27.66 -21.77 2.16
C SER A 476 28.69 -22.45 1.24
N GLY A 477 29.02 -21.79 0.13
CA GLY A 477 30.01 -22.19 -0.86
C GLY A 477 29.53 -23.26 -1.85
N GLY A 478 30.10 -23.23 -3.06
CA GLY A 478 29.60 -23.96 -4.21
C GLY A 478 28.55 -23.18 -5.02
N THR A 479 27.98 -23.80 -6.05
CA THR A 479 26.90 -23.23 -6.87
C THR A 479 25.67 -22.88 -6.01
N PRO A 480 24.98 -21.75 -6.24
CA PRO A 480 25.28 -20.66 -7.19
C PRO A 480 26.35 -19.65 -6.73
N ASN A 481 26.74 -19.61 -5.45
CA ASN A 481 27.63 -18.57 -4.89
C ASN A 481 28.97 -19.15 -4.35
N PRO A 482 30.00 -19.36 -5.21
CA PRO A 482 31.10 -20.28 -4.92
C PRO A 482 31.88 -20.02 -3.62
N GLY A 483 32.06 -18.75 -3.25
CA GLY A 483 32.80 -18.34 -2.06
C GLY A 483 31.96 -17.81 -0.90
N GLY A 484 30.63 -17.66 -1.03
CA GLY A 484 29.78 -16.96 -0.06
C GLY A 484 28.79 -17.83 0.71
N LEU A 485 27.90 -17.21 1.46
CA LEU A 485 26.68 -17.86 1.99
C LEU A 485 25.68 -18.12 0.85
N LEU A 486 24.67 -18.97 1.10
CA LEU A 486 23.46 -19.06 0.26
C LEU A 486 22.26 -18.31 0.88
N GLY A 487 22.47 -17.63 2.02
CA GLY A 487 21.49 -16.78 2.69
C GLY A 487 21.89 -16.48 4.13
N GLN A 488 21.45 -15.32 4.64
CA GLN A 488 21.39 -15.05 6.08
C GLN A 488 20.03 -15.44 6.66
N VAL A 489 19.94 -15.49 7.99
CA VAL A 489 18.69 -15.69 8.71
C VAL A 489 18.10 -14.34 9.11
N TRP A 490 16.95 -14.02 8.55
CA TRP A 490 16.21 -12.79 8.80
C TRP A 490 15.30 -12.93 10.00
N VAL A 491 15.24 -11.90 10.86
CA VAL A 491 14.15 -11.70 11.81
C VAL A 491 13.49 -10.36 11.51
N ALA A 492 12.17 -10.35 11.50
CA ALA A 492 11.37 -9.13 11.49
C ALA A 492 10.28 -9.23 12.55
N VAL A 493 9.79 -8.08 13.01
CA VAL A 493 8.70 -8.01 14.00
C VAL A 493 7.67 -7.03 13.50
N ASP A 494 6.40 -7.42 13.53
CA ASP A 494 5.30 -6.55 13.18
C ASP A 494 5.20 -5.38 14.17
N ARG A 495 5.22 -4.16 13.63
CA ARG A 495 5.13 -2.90 14.37
C ARG A 495 3.98 -2.02 13.90
N SER A 496 3.08 -2.56 13.08
CA SER A 496 1.83 -1.91 12.67
C SER A 496 0.95 -1.57 13.88
N ASN A 497 -0.12 -0.81 13.63
CA ASN A 497 -1.23 -0.72 14.58
C ASN A 497 -2.28 -1.84 14.35
N GLY A 498 -1.97 -2.83 13.51
CA GLY A 498 -2.85 -3.92 13.09
C GLY A 498 -2.96 -5.08 14.08
N PRO A 499 -3.78 -6.09 13.76
CA PRO A 499 -4.04 -7.25 14.63
C PRO A 499 -2.81 -8.16 14.83
N SER A 500 -1.82 -8.03 13.95
CA SER A 500 -0.55 -8.75 13.95
C SER A 500 0.56 -8.08 14.76
N ARG A 501 0.36 -6.85 15.29
CA ARG A 501 1.37 -6.11 16.07
C ARG A 501 2.05 -6.98 17.14
N GLY A 502 3.36 -7.18 17.01
CA GLY A 502 4.18 -8.02 17.89
C GLY A 502 4.35 -9.47 17.43
N TYR A 503 3.83 -9.84 16.25
CA TYR A 503 4.16 -11.09 15.59
C TYR A 503 5.62 -11.06 15.16
N VAL A 504 6.33 -12.16 15.39
CA VAL A 504 7.76 -12.31 15.07
C VAL A 504 7.91 -13.29 13.93
N TYR A 505 8.56 -12.85 12.86
CA TYR A 505 8.84 -13.65 11.67
C TYR A 505 10.33 -14.00 11.63
N VAL A 506 10.64 -15.23 11.25
CA VAL A 506 12.01 -15.63 10.91
C VAL A 506 11.98 -16.31 9.55
N LEU A 507 12.83 -15.85 8.63
CA LEU A 507 12.95 -16.35 7.27
C LEU A 507 14.42 -16.66 6.94
N ALA A 508 14.66 -17.72 6.18
CA ALA A 508 15.95 -17.96 5.53
C ALA A 508 15.78 -18.82 4.29
N SER A 509 16.68 -18.66 3.31
CA SER A 509 17.01 -19.78 2.42
C SER A 509 17.66 -20.90 3.24
N VAL A 510 17.19 -22.14 3.04
CA VAL A 510 17.68 -23.34 3.71
C VAL A 510 17.87 -24.49 2.72
N ASP A 511 18.82 -25.38 3.01
CA ASP A 511 19.04 -26.71 2.42
C ASP A 511 18.04 -27.70 3.08
N PRO A 512 16.96 -28.12 2.39
CA PRO A 512 15.87 -28.91 2.99
C PRO A 512 16.10 -30.43 2.84
N PRO A 513 15.42 -31.29 3.64
CA PRO A 513 15.53 -32.75 3.51
C PRO A 513 14.95 -33.35 2.22
N GLY A 514 15.63 -33.23 1.07
CA GLY A 514 15.12 -33.68 -0.22
C GLY A 514 16.15 -33.90 -1.33
N ALA A 515 15.71 -33.63 -2.55
CA ALA A 515 16.56 -33.46 -3.74
C ALA A 515 16.68 -31.98 -4.15
N ASP A 516 15.80 -31.14 -3.61
CA ASP A 516 15.86 -29.69 -3.60
C ASP A 516 17.16 -29.23 -2.91
N PRO A 517 17.99 -28.39 -3.55
CA PRO A 517 19.25 -27.95 -3.00
C PRO A 517 19.16 -26.69 -2.13
N MET A 518 18.12 -25.86 -2.27
CA MET A 518 17.93 -24.63 -1.49
C MET A 518 16.53 -24.02 -1.72
N SER A 519 15.71 -23.89 -0.67
CA SER A 519 14.38 -23.26 -0.70
C SER A 519 14.24 -22.15 0.35
N VAL A 520 13.35 -21.16 0.13
CA VAL A 520 13.08 -20.05 1.04
C VAL A 520 11.95 -20.43 2.00
N HIS A 521 12.27 -20.61 3.28
CA HIS A 521 11.32 -20.98 4.32
C HIS A 521 11.15 -19.87 5.37
N LEU A 522 9.92 -19.72 5.86
CA LEU A 522 9.53 -18.84 6.97
C LEU A 522 8.87 -19.62 8.11
N VAL A 523 9.12 -19.18 9.35
CA VAL A 523 8.26 -19.48 10.51
C VAL A 523 7.83 -18.19 11.19
N ARG A 524 6.62 -18.18 11.75
CA ARG A 524 6.07 -17.05 12.51
C ARG A 524 5.69 -17.43 13.94
N SER A 525 5.70 -16.46 14.83
CA SER A 525 5.31 -16.56 16.23
C SER A 525 4.35 -15.45 16.61
N THR A 526 3.20 -15.80 17.17
CA THR A 526 2.12 -14.88 17.53
C THR A 526 2.07 -14.57 19.03
N ASP A 527 3.08 -15.02 19.79
CA ASP A 527 3.17 -14.91 21.26
C ASP A 527 4.56 -14.41 21.74
N GLY A 528 5.22 -13.61 20.90
CA GLY A 528 6.51 -12.97 21.20
C GLY A 528 7.70 -13.94 21.21
N GLY A 529 7.69 -14.93 20.32
CA GLY A 529 8.73 -15.95 20.14
C GLY A 529 8.55 -17.22 20.99
N GLN A 530 7.45 -17.38 21.72
CA GLN A 530 7.26 -18.48 22.66
C GLN A 530 6.82 -19.79 21.99
N THR A 531 5.95 -19.73 21.00
CA THR A 531 5.58 -20.83 20.10
C THR A 531 5.69 -20.38 18.65
N TRP A 532 5.88 -21.35 17.74
CA TRP A 532 6.19 -21.11 16.34
C TRP A 532 5.29 -21.97 15.46
N SER A 533 5.02 -21.49 14.24
CA SER A 533 4.39 -22.28 13.19
C SER A 533 5.25 -23.49 12.78
N ALA A 534 4.68 -24.37 11.95
CA ALA A 534 5.53 -25.19 11.09
C ALA A 534 6.25 -24.28 10.06
N PRO A 535 7.37 -24.73 9.46
CA PRO A 535 7.95 -24.07 8.29
C PRO A 535 6.92 -23.94 7.16
N ILE A 536 6.86 -22.76 6.58
CA ILE A 536 6.10 -22.42 5.38
C ILE A 536 7.12 -22.14 4.28
N GLN A 537 7.03 -22.86 3.16
CA GLN A 537 7.79 -22.53 1.95
C GLN A 537 7.16 -21.29 1.30
N VAL A 538 7.99 -20.29 1.01
CA VAL A 538 7.57 -18.99 0.45
C VAL A 538 7.75 -18.96 -1.07
N ASP A 539 8.77 -19.65 -1.58
CA ASP A 539 8.93 -19.86 -3.01
C ASP A 539 7.93 -20.90 -3.56
N ASP A 540 7.77 -20.90 -4.87
CA ASP A 540 6.80 -21.69 -5.62
C ASP A 540 7.45 -22.56 -6.73
N ASP A 541 8.68 -23.06 -6.51
CA ASP A 541 9.35 -23.93 -7.49
C ASP A 541 8.57 -25.26 -7.67
N PRO A 542 7.95 -25.50 -8.85
CA PRO A 542 7.13 -26.69 -9.08
C PRO A 542 7.97 -27.97 -9.28
N THR A 543 9.30 -27.85 -9.32
CA THR A 543 10.26 -28.95 -9.51
C THR A 543 10.92 -29.40 -8.21
N GLY A 544 11.18 -28.47 -7.28
CA GLY A 544 12.03 -28.70 -6.11
C GLY A 544 13.43 -29.17 -6.52
N THR A 545 14.05 -28.52 -7.51
CA THR A 545 15.40 -28.85 -8.00
C THR A 545 16.29 -27.65 -8.35
N SER A 546 15.77 -26.42 -8.26
CA SER A 546 16.53 -25.18 -8.51
C SER A 546 17.06 -24.61 -7.20
N TYR A 547 17.78 -23.49 -7.22
CA TYR A 547 18.20 -22.79 -6.01
C TYR A 547 17.35 -21.54 -5.77
N GLN A 548 16.67 -21.46 -4.64
CA GLN A 548 16.03 -20.26 -4.12
C GLN A 548 16.84 -19.72 -2.91
N TRP A 549 17.70 -18.75 -3.20
CA TRP A 549 18.80 -18.32 -2.34
C TRP A 549 18.78 -16.80 -2.07
N PHE A 550 19.45 -16.35 -1.02
CA PHE A 550 19.38 -14.95 -0.53
C PHE A 550 17.97 -14.45 -0.16
N GLY A 551 17.07 -15.37 0.23
CA GLY A 551 15.75 -15.02 0.79
C GLY A 551 15.87 -13.94 1.86
N THR A 552 15.12 -12.84 1.68
CA THR A 552 15.16 -11.60 2.48
C THR A 552 13.73 -11.13 2.76
N LEU A 553 13.48 -10.52 3.92
CA LEU A 553 12.13 -10.19 4.44
C LEU A 553 12.07 -8.76 4.99
N SER A 554 10.94 -8.08 4.80
CA SER A 554 10.52 -6.91 5.61
C SER A 554 9.02 -6.95 5.94
N VAL A 555 8.58 -6.00 6.77
CA VAL A 555 7.19 -5.85 7.24
C VAL A 555 6.78 -4.39 7.09
N ALA A 556 5.63 -4.17 6.45
CA ALA A 556 5.08 -2.85 6.16
C ALA A 556 4.31 -2.25 7.36
N PRO A 557 4.01 -0.94 7.34
CA PRO A 557 3.28 -0.25 8.42
C PRO A 557 1.84 -0.74 8.66
N ASP A 558 1.24 -1.43 7.69
CA ASP A 558 -0.09 -2.08 7.74
C ASP A 558 -0.06 -3.52 8.29
N GLY A 559 1.11 -4.17 8.31
CA GLY A 559 1.29 -5.58 8.67
C GLY A 559 1.43 -6.54 7.49
N ARG A 560 1.56 -6.06 6.24
CA ARG A 560 1.95 -6.85 5.07
C ARG A 560 3.41 -7.31 5.20
N LEU A 561 3.72 -8.50 4.69
CA LEU A 561 5.09 -9.02 4.57
C LEU A 561 5.53 -8.96 3.11
N ASP A 562 6.77 -8.53 2.88
CA ASP A 562 7.38 -8.47 1.54
C ASP A 562 8.67 -9.30 1.54
N VAL A 563 8.85 -10.18 0.53
CA VAL A 563 9.97 -11.12 0.45
C VAL A 563 10.58 -11.17 -0.94
N VAL A 564 11.92 -11.16 -1.02
CA VAL A 564 12.67 -11.37 -2.28
C VAL A 564 13.72 -12.47 -2.15
N TRP A 565 14.03 -13.14 -3.26
CA TRP A 565 15.09 -14.14 -3.38
C TRP A 565 15.68 -14.19 -4.79
N ASN A 566 16.89 -14.72 -4.93
CA ASN A 566 17.42 -15.14 -6.22
C ASN A 566 16.92 -16.55 -6.55
N ASP A 567 16.45 -16.76 -7.77
CA ASP A 567 15.89 -18.02 -8.24
C ASP A 567 16.61 -18.51 -9.50
N THR A 568 16.94 -19.81 -9.58
CA THR A 568 17.57 -20.41 -10.76
C THR A 568 16.62 -21.31 -11.57
N ARG A 569 15.30 -21.27 -11.36
CA ARG A 569 14.33 -22.15 -12.05
C ARG A 569 14.34 -22.04 -13.58
N SER A 570 14.79 -20.89 -14.10
CA SER A 570 14.97 -20.64 -15.54
C SER A 570 16.27 -21.24 -16.12
N ASP A 571 17.18 -21.74 -15.27
CA ASP A 571 18.50 -22.26 -15.66
C ASP A 571 18.79 -23.68 -15.14
N PRO A 572 18.77 -24.70 -16.02
CA PRO A 572 19.19 -26.07 -15.68
C PRO A 572 20.67 -26.23 -15.27
N SER A 573 21.50 -25.18 -15.33
CA SER A 573 22.87 -25.19 -14.79
C SER A 573 22.97 -24.75 -13.32
N GLY A 574 21.92 -24.11 -12.78
CA GLY A 574 21.86 -23.63 -11.40
C GLY A 574 22.75 -22.42 -11.10
N VAL A 575 23.15 -21.64 -12.11
CA VAL A 575 24.09 -20.51 -11.98
C VAL A 575 23.45 -19.19 -12.36
N ILE A 576 22.72 -19.17 -13.48
CA ILE A 576 22.01 -17.98 -13.92
C ILE A 576 20.80 -17.78 -13.01
N SER A 577 20.71 -16.60 -12.41
CA SER A 577 19.68 -16.24 -11.44
C SER A 577 18.80 -15.11 -11.96
N GLU A 578 17.54 -15.09 -11.56
CA GLU A 578 16.62 -13.96 -11.66
C GLU A 578 16.22 -13.54 -10.24
N LEU A 579 16.04 -12.24 -9.98
CA LEU A 579 15.45 -11.80 -8.71
C LEU A 579 13.93 -12.04 -8.78
N TYR A 580 13.42 -12.71 -7.76
CA TYR A 580 12.00 -13.03 -7.56
C TYR A 580 11.44 -12.28 -6.35
N TYR A 581 10.14 -11.99 -6.40
CA TYR A 581 9.36 -11.33 -5.35
C TYR A 581 8.09 -12.12 -5.03
N ALA A 582 7.72 -12.13 -3.75
CA ALA A 582 6.38 -12.47 -3.29
C ALA A 582 6.02 -11.68 -2.03
N TYR A 583 4.72 -11.50 -1.78
CA TYR A 583 4.19 -10.78 -0.62
C TYR A 583 3.09 -11.56 0.08
N SER A 584 2.74 -11.14 1.30
CA SER A 584 1.68 -11.73 2.12
C SER A 584 0.94 -10.65 2.90
N THR A 585 -0.37 -10.50 2.63
CA THR A 585 -1.28 -9.60 3.35
C THR A 585 -2.02 -10.28 4.51
N ASP A 586 -1.90 -11.60 4.68
CA ASP A 586 -2.52 -12.37 5.77
C ASP A 586 -1.54 -12.67 6.93
N HIS A 587 -0.49 -11.85 7.04
CA HIS A 587 0.54 -11.94 8.07
C HIS A 587 1.32 -13.27 8.02
N GLY A 588 1.56 -13.80 6.81
CA GLY A 588 2.37 -15.00 6.57
C GLY A 588 1.64 -16.32 6.81
N GLU A 589 0.35 -16.43 6.47
CA GLU A 589 -0.33 -17.72 6.28
C GLU A 589 -0.23 -18.20 4.83
N THR A 590 -0.40 -17.29 3.87
CA THR A 590 -0.25 -17.53 2.43
C THR A 590 0.59 -16.45 1.77
N TRP A 591 1.02 -16.70 0.53
CA TRP A 591 1.91 -15.85 -0.25
C TRP A 591 1.36 -15.69 -1.66
N SER A 592 1.70 -14.59 -2.32
CA SER A 592 1.51 -14.42 -3.77
C SER A 592 2.29 -15.47 -4.55
N ALA A 593 2.01 -15.61 -5.85
CA ALA A 593 2.92 -16.32 -6.75
C ALA A 593 4.29 -15.64 -6.75
N GLY A 594 5.36 -16.42 -6.98
CA GLY A 594 6.70 -15.90 -7.14
C GLY A 594 6.87 -15.31 -8.54
N ILE A 595 7.00 -13.99 -8.63
CA ILE A 595 7.16 -13.30 -9.92
C ILE A 595 8.63 -12.86 -10.13
N PRO A 596 9.19 -13.03 -11.35
CA PRO A 596 10.52 -12.54 -11.67
C PRO A 596 10.49 -11.03 -11.87
N VAL A 597 11.13 -10.27 -10.98
CA VAL A 597 11.16 -8.80 -10.98
C VAL A 597 12.45 -8.21 -11.59
N SER A 598 13.41 -9.06 -11.97
CA SER A 598 14.58 -8.65 -12.77
C SER A 598 14.75 -9.51 -14.02
N PRO A 599 15.58 -9.08 -14.99
CA PRO A 599 16.17 -9.98 -15.98
C PRO A 599 17.10 -11.01 -15.34
N ALA A 600 17.56 -11.97 -16.14
CA ALA A 600 18.51 -12.99 -15.74
C ALA A 600 19.96 -12.47 -15.72
N PHE A 601 20.77 -12.93 -14.75
CA PHE A 601 22.17 -12.55 -14.58
C PHE A 601 23.05 -13.73 -14.11
N ASP A 602 24.35 -13.68 -14.38
CA ASP A 602 25.32 -14.71 -13.98
C ASP A 602 25.91 -14.39 -12.60
N SER A 603 25.55 -15.21 -11.60
CA SER A 603 25.99 -15.07 -10.21
C SER A 603 27.49 -15.35 -9.98
N THR A 604 28.19 -15.92 -10.98
CA THR A 604 29.62 -16.27 -10.89
C THR A 604 30.56 -15.25 -11.53
N ILE A 605 30.04 -14.22 -12.19
CA ILE A 605 30.85 -13.06 -12.61
C ILE A 605 31.49 -12.43 -11.37
N GLY A 606 32.78 -12.08 -11.48
CA GLY A 606 33.62 -11.65 -10.34
C GLY A 606 34.25 -12.78 -9.52
N HIS A 607 33.78 -14.03 -9.58
CA HIS A 607 34.53 -15.15 -8.99
C HIS A 607 35.68 -15.59 -9.94
N PRO A 608 36.91 -15.83 -9.43
CA PRO A 608 37.31 -15.88 -8.02
C PRO A 608 37.82 -14.56 -7.42
N GLN A 609 37.88 -13.46 -8.19
CA GLN A 609 38.59 -12.25 -7.78
C GLN A 609 37.88 -11.47 -6.65
N GLN A 610 36.58 -11.24 -6.76
CA GLN A 610 35.71 -10.77 -5.66
C GLN A 610 35.23 -11.92 -4.77
N ASN A 611 35.59 -13.17 -5.11
CA ASN A 611 35.23 -14.47 -4.49
C ASN A 611 33.76 -14.91 -4.62
N LYS A 612 32.83 -13.97 -4.69
CA LYS A 612 31.37 -14.18 -4.56
C LYS A 612 30.61 -12.95 -5.06
N ILE A 613 29.30 -13.05 -5.25
CA ILE A 613 28.41 -11.90 -5.50
C ILE A 613 27.80 -11.30 -4.22
N GLY A 614 28.18 -11.85 -3.05
CA GLY A 614 27.84 -11.33 -1.72
C GLY A 614 27.52 -12.45 -0.74
N ASP A 615 26.85 -12.11 0.36
CA ASP A 615 26.24 -13.03 1.34
C ASP A 615 24.77 -12.69 1.67
N TYR A 616 24.30 -11.50 1.27
CA TYR A 616 22.97 -10.97 1.58
C TYR A 616 22.58 -9.83 0.63
N TYR A 617 21.29 -9.54 0.59
CA TYR A 617 20.67 -8.29 0.10
C TYR A 617 19.97 -7.60 1.28
N HIS A 618 19.23 -6.50 1.06
CA HIS A 618 18.44 -5.85 2.11
C HIS A 618 17.21 -5.16 1.53
N MET A 619 16.13 -5.08 2.31
CA MET A 619 14.90 -4.38 1.91
C MET A 619 14.24 -3.65 3.09
N ARG A 620 13.36 -2.70 2.78
CA ARG A 620 12.50 -1.97 3.72
C ARG A 620 11.11 -1.84 3.12
N SER A 621 10.07 -1.98 3.93
CA SER A 621 8.68 -1.83 3.48
C SER A 621 7.99 -0.59 4.04
N ASP A 622 7.18 0.04 3.20
CA ASP A 622 6.22 1.11 3.45
C ASP A 622 4.79 0.60 3.10
N ALA A 623 3.77 1.43 3.24
CA ALA A 623 2.43 1.06 2.75
C ALA A 623 2.53 0.79 1.24
N ASP A 624 3.18 1.73 0.57
CA ASP A 624 3.72 1.86 -0.78
C ASP A 624 4.73 0.76 -1.22
N GLY A 625 4.75 -0.38 -0.52
CA GLY A 625 5.51 -1.56 -0.94
C GLY A 625 6.82 -1.82 -0.26
N ALA A 626 7.79 -2.20 -1.08
CA ALA A 626 9.13 -2.56 -0.64
C ALA A 626 10.20 -1.92 -1.54
N ALA A 627 11.15 -1.27 -0.89
CA ALA A 627 12.41 -0.83 -1.45
C ALA A 627 13.45 -1.95 -1.31
N VAL A 628 13.99 -2.43 -2.42
CA VAL A 628 14.94 -3.54 -2.46
C VAL A 628 16.31 -3.05 -2.93
N ALA A 629 17.37 -3.41 -2.21
CA ALA A 629 18.76 -3.20 -2.62
C ALA A 629 19.46 -4.56 -2.78
N TYR A 630 19.88 -4.88 -4.00
CA TYR A 630 20.46 -6.17 -4.36
C TYR A 630 21.66 -6.02 -5.31
N ALA A 631 22.43 -7.10 -5.52
CA ALA A 631 23.61 -7.10 -6.38
C ALA A 631 23.47 -8.10 -7.54
N ALA A 632 23.71 -7.65 -8.77
CA ALA A 632 23.52 -8.39 -10.02
C ALA A 632 24.58 -8.00 -11.07
N THR A 633 24.54 -8.60 -12.27
CA THR A 633 25.67 -8.57 -13.24
C THR A 633 25.27 -8.20 -14.68
N PHE A 634 24.23 -7.37 -14.85
CA PHE A 634 23.58 -7.08 -16.15
C PHE A 634 24.47 -6.41 -17.22
N ASN A 635 25.54 -5.73 -16.80
CA ASN A 635 26.53 -5.05 -17.66
C ASN A 635 27.82 -5.88 -17.90
N GLY A 636 28.02 -6.97 -17.15
CA GLY A 636 29.21 -7.83 -17.23
C GLY A 636 30.22 -7.68 -16.08
N GLU A 637 29.97 -6.79 -15.12
CA GLU A 637 30.68 -6.71 -13.84
C GLU A 637 29.71 -6.97 -12.66
N GLN A 638 30.03 -6.63 -11.42
CA GLN A 638 29.10 -6.80 -10.28
C GLN A 638 28.62 -5.43 -9.83
N ASP A 639 27.32 -5.21 -9.75
CA ASP A 639 26.75 -3.90 -9.47
C ASP A 639 25.59 -3.98 -8.49
N VAL A 640 25.36 -2.88 -7.77
CA VAL A 640 24.23 -2.73 -6.84
C VAL A 640 23.08 -2.03 -7.55
N TYR A 641 21.88 -2.57 -7.37
CA TYR A 641 20.65 -2.12 -7.99
C TYR A 641 19.58 -1.84 -6.93
N PHE A 642 18.77 -0.81 -7.20
CA PHE A 642 17.57 -0.46 -6.46
C PHE A 642 16.31 -0.85 -7.25
N LEU A 643 15.26 -1.27 -6.55
CA LEU A 643 13.97 -1.64 -7.13
C LEU A 643 12.79 -1.36 -6.17
N ARG A 644 11.62 -1.04 -6.74
CA ARG A 644 10.26 -1.00 -6.13
C ARG A 644 9.36 -2.05 -6.79
N VAL A 645 8.35 -2.58 -6.11
CA VAL A 645 7.64 -3.81 -6.53
C VAL A 645 6.12 -3.90 -6.20
N GLY A 646 5.21 -3.50 -7.10
CA GLY A 646 3.78 -3.87 -7.03
C GLY A 646 2.78 -2.93 -7.71
N ASP A 647 1.69 -3.47 -8.29
CA ASP A 647 1.58 -3.69 -9.75
C ASP A 647 0.11 -3.94 -10.26
N CYS A 648 -0.68 -2.88 -10.54
CA CYS A 648 -2.11 -2.98 -10.95
C CYS A 648 -2.40 -2.87 -12.46
N ASN A 649 -1.50 -2.34 -13.29
CA ASN A 649 -1.67 -2.35 -14.76
C ASN A 649 -1.32 -3.74 -15.37
N ALA A 650 -1.81 -4.79 -14.72
CA ALA A 650 -1.73 -6.21 -15.09
C ALA A 650 -0.30 -6.80 -15.19
N ASN A 651 0.59 -6.31 -14.34
CA ASN A 651 2.01 -6.66 -14.24
C ASN A 651 2.32 -7.70 -13.15
N GLY A 652 1.45 -7.87 -12.13
CA GLY A 652 1.29 -9.14 -11.42
C GLY A 652 1.81 -9.21 -9.99
N ALA A 653 2.14 -8.08 -9.37
CA ALA A 653 2.18 -7.95 -7.91
C ALA A 653 0.88 -7.27 -7.39
N HIS A 654 0.97 -6.18 -6.63
CA HIS A 654 -0.01 -5.89 -5.58
C HIS A 654 -0.59 -4.48 -5.64
N ASP A 655 -1.88 -4.33 -5.33
CA ASP A 655 -2.54 -3.07 -5.63
C ASP A 655 -2.66 -2.15 -4.41
N SER A 656 -2.59 -2.62 -3.15
CA SER A 656 -2.29 -1.69 -2.03
C SER A 656 -0.82 -1.18 -2.03
N LEU A 657 -0.12 -1.48 -3.11
CA LEU A 657 1.27 -1.19 -3.46
C LEU A 657 1.36 -0.46 -4.82
N ASP A 658 0.24 -0.38 -5.53
CA ASP A 658 0.08 0.35 -6.79
C ASP A 658 -0.94 1.46 -6.54
N VAL A 659 -2.20 1.04 -6.33
CA VAL A 659 -3.29 1.90 -5.90
C VAL A 659 -2.95 2.56 -4.55
N GLY A 660 -2.71 1.79 -3.48
CA GLY A 660 -1.93 2.33 -2.35
C GLY A 660 -0.49 2.57 -2.83
N PRO A 661 0.14 3.75 -2.65
CA PRO A 661 0.99 4.33 -3.68
C PRO A 661 2.17 3.49 -4.22
N GLY A 662 2.55 3.77 -5.45
CA GLY A 662 3.45 2.91 -6.26
C GLY A 662 2.88 2.61 -7.63
N GLY A 663 1.65 3.09 -7.83
CA GLY A 663 0.84 3.20 -9.03
C GLY A 663 1.59 3.02 -10.32
N ASN A 664 1.05 2.19 -11.19
CA ASN A 664 1.27 2.37 -12.62
C ASN A 664 0.36 3.50 -13.12
N SER A 665 0.59 4.64 -12.44
CA SER A 665 -0.31 5.77 -12.20
C SER A 665 0.27 6.77 -11.17
N ALA A 666 -0.29 7.99 -11.09
CA ALA A 666 0.10 9.05 -10.15
C ALA A 666 -1.14 9.85 -9.66
N ASP A 667 -1.17 10.32 -8.41
CA ASP A 667 -2.42 10.52 -7.61
C ASP A 667 -2.91 11.98 -7.50
N CYS A 668 -4.23 12.20 -7.66
CA CYS A 668 -4.90 13.49 -7.39
C CYS A 668 -5.92 13.53 -6.24
N ASN A 669 -6.69 12.47 -5.97
CA ASN A 669 -7.79 12.49 -4.97
C ASN A 669 -7.45 11.78 -3.65
N ALA A 670 -6.25 11.20 -3.54
CA ALA A 670 -5.68 10.55 -2.35
C ALA A 670 -6.48 9.36 -1.78
N ASN A 671 -7.31 8.72 -2.61
CA ASN A 671 -8.01 7.46 -2.31
C ASN A 671 -7.06 6.25 -2.17
N GLY A 672 -5.82 6.36 -2.65
CA GLY A 672 -4.98 5.19 -2.90
C GLY A 672 -5.49 4.38 -4.09
N ILE A 673 -5.74 5.07 -5.23
CA ILE A 673 -5.94 4.62 -6.61
C ILE A 673 -5.52 5.77 -7.56
N PRO A 674 -4.31 5.75 -8.14
CA PRO A 674 -3.82 6.89 -8.91
C PRO A 674 -4.32 6.97 -10.38
N ASP A 675 -4.15 8.16 -11.00
CA ASP A 675 -5.01 8.74 -12.05
C ASP A 675 -5.00 8.08 -13.44
N GLU A 676 -3.88 7.57 -13.97
CA GLU A 676 -3.86 6.87 -15.30
C GLU A 676 -4.49 5.45 -15.24
N CYS A 677 -5.23 5.18 -14.15
CA CYS A 677 -6.25 4.13 -14.00
C CYS A 677 -7.63 4.66 -13.54
N GLU A 678 -7.88 5.99 -13.56
CA GLU A 678 -9.13 6.68 -13.23
C GLU A 678 -9.76 7.39 -14.48
N PRO A 679 -11.00 7.93 -14.41
CA PRO A 679 -11.70 8.49 -15.59
C PRO A 679 -11.29 9.93 -15.98
N ASP A 680 -11.21 10.22 -17.29
CA ASP A 680 -11.03 11.55 -17.91
C ASP A 680 -12.08 11.70 -19.03
N CYS A 681 -13.24 12.29 -18.72
CA CYS A 681 -14.40 12.36 -19.62
C CYS A 681 -14.27 13.44 -20.70
N ASN A 682 -13.60 14.54 -20.38
CA ASN A 682 -13.43 15.68 -21.28
C ASN A 682 -12.16 15.57 -22.17
N GLY A 683 -11.27 14.62 -21.87
CA GLY A 683 -10.10 14.24 -22.66
C GLY A 683 -8.91 15.19 -22.51
N ASN A 684 -8.79 15.90 -21.37
CA ASN A 684 -7.77 16.93 -21.19
C ASN A 684 -6.42 16.42 -20.64
N GLY A 685 -6.38 15.19 -20.09
CA GLY A 685 -5.21 14.60 -19.43
C GLY A 685 -5.18 14.82 -17.92
N ILE A 686 -6.34 15.00 -17.29
CA ILE A 686 -6.59 15.13 -15.86
C ILE A 686 -7.84 14.30 -15.57
N ALA A 687 -7.90 13.58 -14.44
CA ALA A 687 -9.09 12.79 -14.11
C ALA A 687 -10.24 13.66 -13.56
N ASP A 688 -11.47 13.21 -13.76
CA ASP A 688 -12.70 13.98 -13.48
C ASP A 688 -12.79 14.41 -12.01
N GLY A 689 -12.39 13.54 -11.07
CA GLY A 689 -12.30 13.85 -9.65
C GLY A 689 -11.26 14.92 -9.30
N CYS A 690 -10.23 15.13 -10.14
CA CYS A 690 -9.28 16.23 -10.01
C CYS A 690 -9.84 17.53 -10.60
N ASP A 691 -10.59 17.46 -11.70
CA ASP A 691 -11.24 18.64 -12.31
C ASP A 691 -12.29 19.24 -11.37
N LEU A 692 -13.09 18.40 -10.71
CA LEU A 692 -14.05 18.84 -9.68
C LEU A 692 -13.35 19.34 -8.41
N SER A 693 -12.35 18.62 -7.87
CA SER A 693 -11.68 19.02 -6.62
C SER A 693 -10.76 20.24 -6.77
N SER A 694 -10.30 20.55 -7.99
CA SER A 694 -9.58 21.79 -8.30
C SER A 694 -10.47 22.94 -8.78
N GLY A 695 -11.75 22.66 -9.09
CA GLY A 695 -12.74 23.63 -9.54
C GLY A 695 -12.51 24.15 -10.96
N THR A 696 -11.97 23.30 -11.84
CA THR A 696 -11.86 23.55 -13.29
C THR A 696 -13.13 23.16 -14.04
N SER A 697 -13.86 22.17 -13.54
CA SER A 697 -15.24 21.83 -13.94
C SER A 697 -16.23 22.09 -12.80
N PHE A 698 -17.53 22.05 -13.12
CA PHE A 698 -18.61 22.12 -12.14
C PHE A 698 -19.29 20.75 -12.01
N ASP A 699 -19.88 20.50 -10.85
CA ASP A 699 -20.79 19.38 -10.57
C ASP A 699 -21.93 20.00 -9.75
N CYS A 700 -23.09 20.16 -10.39
CA CYS A 700 -24.23 20.90 -9.84
C CYS A 700 -25.32 20.01 -9.24
N ASN A 701 -25.37 18.74 -9.65
CA ASN A 701 -26.27 17.70 -9.14
C ASN A 701 -25.58 16.81 -8.06
N LEU A 702 -24.30 17.05 -7.78
CA LEU A 702 -23.42 16.38 -6.81
C LEU A 702 -23.23 14.87 -7.08
N ASN A 703 -23.19 14.49 -8.36
CA ASN A 703 -23.03 13.10 -8.78
C ASN A 703 -21.55 12.65 -8.96
N PHE A 704 -20.58 13.57 -8.80
CA PHE A 704 -19.14 13.42 -9.06
C PHE A 704 -18.73 13.28 -10.53
N VAL A 705 -19.57 13.72 -11.47
CA VAL A 705 -19.29 13.88 -12.90
C VAL A 705 -19.31 15.38 -13.25
N PRO A 706 -18.43 15.87 -14.13
CA PRO A 706 -18.53 17.23 -14.67
C PRO A 706 -19.86 17.51 -15.40
N ASP A 707 -20.48 18.66 -15.09
CA ASP A 707 -21.69 19.20 -15.74
C ASP A 707 -21.58 19.12 -17.28
N GLU A 708 -20.42 19.49 -17.83
CA GLU A 708 -20.16 19.45 -19.28
C GLU A 708 -20.14 18.02 -19.87
N CYS A 709 -19.90 17.00 -19.05
CA CYS A 709 -19.88 15.60 -19.47
C CYS A 709 -21.27 14.96 -19.39
N ASP A 710 -22.05 15.22 -18.34
CA ASP A 710 -23.46 14.80 -18.20
C ASP A 710 -24.33 15.30 -19.38
N ILE A 711 -24.11 16.54 -19.81
CA ILE A 711 -24.76 17.13 -21.00
C ILE A 711 -24.28 16.45 -22.29
N SER A 712 -23.01 16.04 -22.37
CA SER A 712 -22.42 15.47 -23.58
C SER A 712 -22.85 14.02 -23.84
N SER A 713 -23.07 13.24 -22.78
CA SER A 713 -23.67 11.90 -22.86
C SER A 713 -25.18 11.98 -23.08
N GLY A 714 -25.82 13.02 -22.55
CA GLY A 714 -27.27 13.19 -22.53
C GLY A 714 -27.94 12.48 -21.35
N ASP A 715 -27.19 12.21 -20.27
CA ASP A 715 -27.73 11.74 -19.00
C ASP A 715 -28.46 12.89 -18.28
N SER A 716 -27.93 14.10 -18.35
CA SER A 716 -28.64 15.36 -18.06
C SER A 716 -29.16 16.01 -19.34
N ALA A 717 -30.25 16.76 -19.22
CA ALA A 717 -30.73 17.61 -20.31
C ALA A 717 -30.12 19.02 -20.16
N ASP A 718 -29.61 19.60 -21.26
CA ASP A 718 -29.41 21.05 -21.40
C ASP A 718 -30.29 21.51 -22.57
N CYS A 719 -31.58 21.68 -22.29
CA CYS A 719 -32.55 21.96 -23.35
C CYS A 719 -32.46 23.40 -23.88
N ASN A 720 -31.74 24.27 -23.15
CA ASN A 720 -31.55 25.69 -23.48
C ASN A 720 -30.21 25.94 -24.22
N SER A 721 -29.24 25.04 -24.06
CA SER A 721 -27.88 25.05 -24.60
C SER A 721 -26.98 26.16 -24.04
N ASP A 722 -27.00 26.39 -22.72
CA ASP A 722 -26.09 27.30 -22.03
C ASP A 722 -24.88 26.65 -21.35
N GLY A 723 -24.84 25.31 -21.28
CA GLY A 723 -23.77 24.53 -20.67
C GLY A 723 -23.99 24.17 -19.20
N ARG A 724 -25.24 24.15 -18.74
CA ARG A 724 -25.64 23.72 -17.38
C ARG A 724 -26.81 22.72 -17.46
N PRO A 725 -26.84 21.66 -16.63
CA PRO A 725 -27.98 20.75 -16.52
C PRO A 725 -29.29 21.46 -16.15
N ASP A 726 -30.39 21.06 -16.79
CA ASP A 726 -31.75 21.57 -16.60
C ASP A 726 -32.22 21.36 -15.14
N GLU A 727 -31.88 20.24 -14.51
CA GLU A 727 -32.12 19.96 -13.08
C GLU A 727 -31.42 20.92 -12.13
N CYS A 728 -30.42 21.65 -12.61
CA CYS A 728 -29.67 22.63 -11.85
C CYS A 728 -30.09 24.08 -12.15
N ASP A 729 -30.90 24.38 -13.19
CA ASP A 729 -31.40 25.74 -13.46
C ASP A 729 -32.55 26.13 -12.52
N VAL A 730 -32.23 26.06 -11.22
CA VAL A 730 -33.06 26.38 -10.07
C VAL A 730 -33.60 27.80 -10.19
N THR A 731 -34.92 27.88 -10.31
CA THR A 731 -35.68 29.13 -10.38
C THR A 731 -36.23 29.53 -9.02
N LEU A 732 -36.45 28.54 -8.14
CA LEU A 732 -36.86 28.68 -6.74
C LEU A 732 -35.99 27.75 -5.90
N ASP A 733 -35.07 28.34 -5.13
CA ASP A 733 -34.09 27.65 -4.26
C ASP A 733 -34.66 27.25 -2.90
N VAL A 734 -35.92 27.62 -2.63
CA VAL A 734 -36.67 27.43 -1.37
C VAL A 734 -36.02 28.07 -0.13
N GLU A 735 -34.73 28.45 -0.15
CA GLU A 735 -33.97 29.17 0.88
C GLU A 735 -34.69 30.40 1.45
N THR A 736 -35.56 31.04 0.65
CA THR A 736 -36.31 32.23 1.05
C THR A 736 -37.85 32.07 1.04
N ASP A 737 -38.58 33.04 1.62
CA ASP A 737 -40.05 33.08 1.54
C ASP A 737 -40.51 33.60 0.17
N GLU A 738 -40.62 32.68 -0.78
CA GLU A 738 -40.92 32.99 -2.19
C GLU A 738 -42.42 33.11 -2.50
N GLY A 739 -43.29 32.73 -1.56
CA GLY A 739 -44.75 32.78 -1.69
C GLY A 739 -45.45 31.43 -1.91
N TRP A 740 -44.81 30.33 -1.54
CA TRP A 740 -45.44 29.01 -1.35
C TRP A 740 -46.61 29.09 -0.34
N THR A 741 -47.58 28.16 -0.43
CA THR A 741 -48.72 28.12 0.51
C THR A 741 -49.09 26.69 0.90
N VAL A 742 -49.34 26.45 2.19
CA VAL A 742 -49.70 25.15 2.76
C VAL A 742 -51.20 25.06 3.05
N GLY A 743 -51.78 23.88 2.83
CA GLY A 743 -53.13 23.48 3.23
C GLY A 743 -54.20 23.69 2.16
N ASP A 744 -54.69 22.59 1.59
CA ASP A 744 -55.94 22.58 0.82
C ASP A 744 -57.16 22.49 1.78
N PRO A 745 -58.31 23.12 1.47
CA PRO A 745 -59.53 22.99 2.29
C PRO A 745 -60.11 21.57 2.39
N SER A 746 -59.57 20.58 1.68
CA SER A 746 -59.89 19.16 1.76
C SER A 746 -58.80 18.28 2.38
N ASP A 747 -57.71 18.87 2.88
CA ASP A 747 -56.71 18.16 3.69
C ASP A 747 -57.34 17.71 5.02
N THR A 748 -56.92 16.54 5.51
CA THR A 748 -57.46 15.92 6.73
C THR A 748 -56.41 15.40 7.70
N ALA A 749 -55.12 15.39 7.32
CA ALA A 749 -54.05 14.96 8.21
C ALA A 749 -54.06 15.78 9.52
N THR A 750 -53.76 15.12 10.64
CA THR A 750 -53.80 15.76 11.97
C THR A 750 -52.43 16.23 12.48
N THR A 751 -51.40 15.75 11.79
CA THR A 751 -49.95 15.88 11.95
C THR A 751 -49.35 15.95 10.52
N GLY A 752 -48.03 15.94 10.33
CA GLY A 752 -47.45 15.95 8.98
C GLY A 752 -47.64 17.22 8.16
N ILE A 753 -48.08 18.33 8.77
CA ILE A 753 -48.44 19.54 8.02
C ILE A 753 -47.19 20.28 7.56
N TRP A 754 -47.07 20.49 6.24
CA TRP A 754 -45.88 21.04 5.59
C TRP A 754 -45.30 22.30 6.29
N GLU A 755 -44.00 22.28 6.58
CA GLU A 755 -43.24 23.40 7.14
C GLU A 755 -41.93 23.58 6.36
N ARG A 756 -41.38 24.80 6.32
CA ARG A 756 -40.12 25.14 5.64
C ARG A 756 -39.04 25.41 6.67
N VAL A 757 -38.10 24.50 6.81
CA VAL A 757 -37.19 24.39 7.97
C VAL A 757 -35.83 23.81 7.58
N ASP A 758 -34.86 24.09 8.45
CA ASP A 758 -33.62 23.34 8.66
C ASP A 758 -34.04 21.93 9.15
N PRO A 759 -33.98 20.89 8.28
CA PRO A 759 -34.75 19.67 8.48
C PRO A 759 -34.04 18.69 9.42
N ILE A 760 -34.69 18.34 10.53
CA ILE A 760 -34.09 17.44 11.53
C ILE A 760 -34.40 15.99 11.17
N GLY A 761 -33.45 15.34 10.50
CA GLY A 761 -33.64 14.03 9.90
C GLY A 761 -33.96 12.88 10.84
N THR A 762 -34.64 11.88 10.29
CA THR A 762 -35.05 10.63 10.93
C THR A 762 -34.74 9.45 9.99
N GLU A 763 -35.24 8.23 10.28
CA GLU A 763 -35.17 7.14 9.30
C GLU A 763 -36.23 7.28 8.16
N ALA A 764 -36.96 8.40 8.10
CA ALA A 764 -38.01 8.69 7.11
C ALA A 764 -37.98 10.13 6.56
N GLN A 765 -37.62 11.14 7.37
CA GLN A 765 -37.46 12.55 6.99
C GLN A 765 -35.98 12.86 6.67
N PRO A 766 -35.63 13.67 5.64
CA PRO A 766 -34.24 14.07 5.36
C PRO A 766 -33.58 14.87 6.49
N GLU A 767 -32.25 14.77 6.59
CA GLU A 767 -31.40 15.51 7.54
C GLU A 767 -30.78 16.81 7.04
N ASP A 768 -30.92 17.12 5.75
CA ASP A 768 -30.46 18.35 5.09
C ASP A 768 -31.44 18.69 3.94
N ASP A 769 -31.28 19.85 3.30
CA ASP A 769 -32.02 20.19 2.08
C ASP A 769 -31.40 19.50 0.83
N HIS A 770 -31.77 19.93 -0.38
CA HIS A 770 -31.13 19.49 -1.61
C HIS A 770 -30.09 20.50 -2.11
N THR A 771 -30.36 21.80 -1.92
CA THR A 771 -29.49 22.89 -2.41
C THR A 771 -28.03 22.72 -1.94
N PRO A 772 -27.02 22.71 -2.84
CA PRO A 772 -25.61 22.60 -2.45
C PRO A 772 -25.13 23.75 -1.53
N ASN A 773 -24.98 23.45 -0.23
CA ASN A 773 -24.72 24.42 0.87
C ASN A 773 -25.95 25.29 1.25
N GLY A 774 -27.16 24.79 1.03
CA GLY A 774 -28.41 25.35 1.52
C GLY A 774 -28.65 25.12 3.02
N VAL A 775 -29.90 25.34 3.44
CA VAL A 775 -30.40 25.26 4.83
C VAL A 775 -31.92 24.98 4.91
N TYR A 776 -32.74 25.15 3.86
CA TYR A 776 -34.21 25.25 4.02
C TYR A 776 -35.06 24.66 2.88
N CYS A 777 -35.31 23.35 2.90
CA CYS A 777 -36.36 22.73 2.08
C CYS A 777 -37.78 22.82 2.73
N TRP A 778 -38.81 22.32 2.03
CA TRP A 778 -40.11 21.99 2.63
C TRP A 778 -40.17 20.52 3.05
N VAL A 779 -40.64 20.24 4.27
CA VAL A 779 -40.89 18.88 4.81
C VAL A 779 -42.30 18.75 5.38
N THR A 780 -42.85 17.54 5.45
CA THR A 780 -44.17 17.24 6.06
C THR A 780 -44.17 17.35 7.59
N GLY A 781 -44.05 18.57 8.11
CA GLY A 781 -43.89 18.80 9.54
C GLY A 781 -42.44 18.57 10.00
N GLN A 782 -42.20 18.64 11.32
CA GLN A 782 -40.84 18.55 11.84
C GLN A 782 -40.79 17.93 13.25
N GLY A 783 -40.16 16.76 13.38
CA GLY A 783 -39.84 16.11 14.67
C GLY A 783 -38.85 16.90 15.55
N SER A 784 -38.76 16.54 16.84
CA SER A 784 -37.80 17.17 17.77
C SER A 784 -36.38 16.60 17.61
N PRO A 785 -35.30 17.36 17.92
CA PRO A 785 -33.94 16.83 17.93
C PRO A 785 -33.77 15.65 18.90
N GLY A 786 -33.53 14.45 18.34
CA GLY A 786 -33.48 13.20 19.09
C GLY A 786 -34.85 12.65 19.52
N GLY A 787 -35.90 13.01 18.76
CA GLY A 787 -37.28 12.55 18.91
C GLY A 787 -37.52 11.10 18.47
N SER A 788 -38.79 10.76 18.23
CA SER A 788 -39.17 9.52 17.54
C SER A 788 -39.27 9.76 16.04
N ILE A 789 -39.01 8.70 15.25
CA ILE A 789 -39.14 8.72 13.79
C ILE A 789 -40.52 9.23 13.34
N GLY A 790 -41.59 8.66 13.89
CA GLY A 790 -42.92 9.29 13.87
C GLY A 790 -43.12 10.14 15.12
N GLU A 791 -42.75 11.41 15.05
CA GLU A 791 -43.15 12.45 16.03
C GLU A 791 -44.10 13.48 15.39
N ASN A 792 -43.96 13.73 14.09
CA ASN A 792 -44.79 14.64 13.32
C ASN A 792 -45.05 14.13 11.89
N ASP A 793 -45.01 12.81 11.67
CA ASP A 793 -45.40 12.15 10.44
C ASP A 793 -46.86 12.45 10.05
N VAL A 794 -47.24 12.21 8.80
CA VAL A 794 -48.62 12.41 8.34
C VAL A 794 -49.54 11.33 8.93
N ASP A 795 -50.36 11.63 9.95
CA ASP A 795 -51.41 10.72 10.46
C ASP A 795 -52.82 11.06 9.90
N ASP A 796 -53.65 10.02 9.73
CA ASP A 796 -55.12 10.09 9.63
C ASP A 796 -55.63 10.89 8.41
N GLY A 797 -54.83 11.03 7.34
CA GLY A 797 -55.22 11.67 6.11
C GLY A 797 -54.07 12.23 5.27
N ARG A 798 -54.34 13.33 4.56
CA ARG A 798 -53.39 13.97 3.64
C ARG A 798 -53.16 15.46 3.92
N THR A 799 -52.07 15.97 3.34
CA THR A 799 -51.51 17.31 3.53
C THR A 799 -50.96 17.86 2.20
N THR A 800 -51.37 19.06 1.80
CA THR A 800 -51.07 19.66 0.49
C THR A 800 -50.17 20.90 0.60
N LEU A 801 -49.07 20.91 -0.15
CA LEU A 801 -48.23 22.08 -0.41
C LEU A 801 -48.51 22.61 -1.82
N PHE A 802 -48.58 23.93 -2.00
CA PHE A 802 -48.73 24.58 -3.30
C PHE A 802 -47.59 25.54 -3.61
N SER A 803 -47.07 25.50 -4.84
CA SER A 803 -46.02 26.41 -5.33
C SER A 803 -46.47 27.88 -5.40
N PRO A 804 -45.55 28.83 -5.62
CA PRO A 804 -45.88 30.12 -6.24
C PRO A 804 -46.54 29.93 -7.62
N VAL A 805 -47.07 31.02 -8.18
CA VAL A 805 -47.61 31.02 -9.55
C VAL A 805 -46.51 31.40 -10.53
N PHE A 806 -46.30 30.55 -11.54
CA PHE A 806 -45.35 30.73 -12.63
C PHE A 806 -46.02 31.42 -13.83
N ASP A 807 -45.37 32.45 -14.39
CA ASP A 807 -45.81 33.10 -15.64
C ASP A 807 -45.02 32.54 -16.83
N LEU A 808 -45.56 31.49 -17.43
CA LEU A 808 -44.97 30.84 -18.61
C LEU A 808 -45.50 31.43 -19.92
N SER A 809 -46.28 32.52 -19.88
CA SER A 809 -46.95 33.05 -21.08
C SER A 809 -46.00 33.73 -22.09
N GLY A 810 -44.75 33.97 -21.69
CA GLY A 810 -43.67 34.46 -22.53
C GLY A 810 -42.69 33.40 -23.03
N MET A 811 -42.80 32.15 -22.57
CA MET A 811 -41.94 31.03 -22.95
C MET A 811 -42.51 30.29 -24.15
N SER A 812 -41.66 29.75 -25.03
CA SER A 812 -42.11 29.10 -26.28
C SER A 812 -42.35 27.60 -26.12
N ASP A 813 -41.51 26.90 -25.35
CA ASP A 813 -41.76 25.50 -24.97
C ASP A 813 -41.25 25.21 -23.55
N PRO A 814 -42.05 25.49 -22.50
CA PRO A 814 -41.59 25.44 -21.13
C PRO A 814 -41.63 24.05 -20.47
N THR A 815 -40.57 23.74 -19.74
CA THR A 815 -40.44 22.59 -18.84
C THR A 815 -40.43 23.08 -17.39
N ILE A 816 -40.99 22.27 -16.47
CA ILE A 816 -40.84 22.46 -15.02
C ILE A 816 -40.23 21.18 -14.45
N GLY A 817 -39.23 21.33 -13.58
CA GLY A 817 -38.72 20.27 -12.72
C GLY A 817 -38.78 20.62 -11.24
N TYR A 818 -38.66 19.62 -10.39
CA TYR A 818 -38.64 19.75 -8.93
C TYR A 818 -37.89 18.58 -8.29
N TRP A 819 -37.21 18.82 -7.18
CA TRP A 819 -36.67 17.76 -6.33
C TRP A 819 -37.67 17.39 -5.23
N ARG A 820 -37.86 16.08 -5.01
CA ARG A 820 -38.80 15.54 -4.01
C ARG A 820 -38.20 14.40 -3.21
N TRP A 821 -38.59 14.30 -1.94
CA TRP A 821 -38.33 13.15 -1.07
C TRP A 821 -39.66 12.47 -0.75
N TYR A 822 -39.70 11.14 -0.68
CA TYR A 822 -40.88 10.42 -0.17
C TYR A 822 -40.51 9.11 0.53
N SER A 823 -41.02 8.93 1.75
CA SER A 823 -40.87 7.74 2.58
C SER A 823 -42.24 7.28 3.08
N ASN A 824 -42.54 5.99 2.91
CA ASN A 824 -43.69 5.30 3.52
C ASN A 824 -43.33 3.88 4.03
N ASP A 825 -42.07 3.47 3.93
CA ASP A 825 -41.59 2.10 4.17
C ASP A 825 -41.32 1.80 5.66
N LYS A 826 -41.62 2.76 6.53
CA LYS A 826 -41.48 2.69 7.99
C LYS A 826 -42.86 2.64 8.67
N GLY A 827 -42.90 2.41 9.98
CA GLY A 827 -44.13 2.41 10.76
C GLY A 827 -44.75 1.02 10.99
N SER A 828 -46.08 0.96 11.03
CA SER A 828 -46.83 -0.23 11.48
C SER A 828 -47.40 -1.09 10.35
N SER A 829 -47.72 -0.49 9.20
CA SER A 829 -48.12 -1.20 7.97
C SER A 829 -47.45 -0.57 6.72
N PRO A 830 -46.11 -0.55 6.66
CA PRO A 830 -45.35 0.20 5.66
C PRO A 830 -45.64 -0.21 4.21
N GLY A 831 -45.60 0.76 3.30
CA GLY A 831 -45.72 0.54 1.85
C GLY A 831 -47.15 0.44 1.30
N GLU A 832 -48.14 1.06 1.95
CA GLU A 832 -49.55 1.05 1.52
C GLU A 832 -50.03 2.42 0.95
N ASP A 833 -49.26 3.49 1.11
CA ASP A 833 -49.69 4.89 0.91
C ASP A 833 -48.95 5.62 -0.24
N VAL A 834 -49.46 6.77 -0.73
CA VAL A 834 -48.91 7.44 -1.93
C VAL A 834 -48.64 8.94 -1.77
N PHE A 835 -47.62 9.42 -2.49
CA PHE A 835 -47.38 10.85 -2.77
C PHE A 835 -47.81 11.19 -4.20
N THR A 836 -48.35 12.39 -4.43
CA THR A 836 -48.82 12.81 -5.75
C THR A 836 -48.49 14.26 -6.05
N VAL A 837 -48.19 14.55 -7.32
CA VAL A 837 -47.93 15.91 -7.82
C VAL A 837 -48.87 16.22 -8.99
N ASP A 838 -49.57 17.36 -8.91
CA ASP A 838 -50.46 17.84 -9.97
C ASP A 838 -50.02 19.22 -10.46
N VAL A 839 -50.28 19.49 -11.75
CA VAL A 839 -50.13 20.80 -12.39
C VAL A 839 -51.49 21.44 -12.68
N SER A 840 -51.53 22.77 -12.59
CA SER A 840 -52.65 23.62 -13.01
C SER A 840 -52.15 24.71 -13.95
N ASN A 841 -53.01 25.21 -14.85
CA ASN A 841 -52.76 26.39 -15.68
C ASN A 841 -53.79 27.52 -15.50
N ASP A 842 -54.68 27.42 -14.50
CA ASP A 842 -55.72 28.40 -14.18
C ASP A 842 -55.61 28.96 -12.75
N GLY A 843 -54.43 28.82 -12.13
CA GLY A 843 -54.15 29.25 -10.76
C GLY A 843 -54.56 28.25 -9.66
N GLY A 844 -54.96 27.03 -10.05
CA GLY A 844 -55.34 25.95 -9.13
C GLY A 844 -56.85 25.73 -8.99
N ALA A 845 -57.66 26.18 -9.96
CA ALA A 845 -59.09 25.89 -10.03
C ALA A 845 -59.37 24.54 -10.73
N THR A 846 -58.51 24.10 -11.63
CA THR A 846 -58.44 22.74 -12.16
C THR A 846 -57.02 22.19 -12.12
N TRP A 847 -56.89 20.86 -12.03
CA TRP A 847 -55.63 20.14 -11.80
C TRP A 847 -55.55 18.90 -12.70
N VAL A 848 -54.34 18.61 -13.18
CA VAL A 848 -53.98 17.41 -13.96
C VAL A 848 -52.83 16.72 -13.25
N ASN A 849 -52.94 15.42 -13.01
CA ASN A 849 -51.86 14.68 -12.36
C ASN A 849 -50.64 14.55 -13.28
N VAL A 850 -49.49 14.92 -12.72
CA VAL A 850 -48.17 14.76 -13.35
C VAL A 850 -47.55 13.45 -12.89
N GLU A 851 -47.59 13.21 -11.57
CA GLU A 851 -46.85 12.13 -10.92
C GLU A 851 -47.66 11.49 -9.79
N THR A 852 -47.50 10.17 -9.63
CA THR A 852 -47.98 9.39 -8.48
C THR A 852 -46.88 8.42 -8.07
N VAL A 853 -46.46 8.51 -6.81
CA VAL A 853 -45.31 7.78 -6.24
C VAL A 853 -45.82 6.76 -5.23
N GLY A 854 -45.43 5.49 -5.42
CA GLY A 854 -45.85 4.37 -4.58
C GLY A 854 -47.12 3.63 -5.05
N PRO A 855 -47.77 2.83 -4.18
CA PRO A 855 -47.51 2.72 -2.74
C PRO A 855 -46.29 1.88 -2.35
N THR A 856 -45.70 1.15 -3.30
CA THR A 856 -44.36 0.56 -3.13
C THR A 856 -43.50 0.92 -4.34
N GLY A 857 -42.22 1.19 -4.11
CA GLY A 857 -41.24 1.47 -5.16
C GLY A 857 -39.86 1.75 -4.57
N PRO A 858 -38.83 1.97 -5.41
CA PRO A 858 -37.59 2.57 -4.94
C PRO A 858 -37.84 3.99 -4.41
N ASP A 859 -38.73 4.75 -5.05
CA ASP A 859 -39.13 6.12 -4.70
C ASP A 859 -39.95 6.29 -3.41
N THR A 860 -40.13 5.25 -2.58
CA THR A 860 -40.98 5.31 -1.37
C THR A 860 -40.24 5.02 -0.06
N VAL A 861 -38.90 5.10 -0.07
CA VAL A 861 -38.04 4.76 1.09
C VAL A 861 -37.22 5.95 1.62
N GLY A 862 -37.48 7.15 1.10
CA GLY A 862 -36.62 8.34 1.22
C GLY A 862 -35.63 8.49 0.06
N GLY A 863 -34.80 9.53 0.14
CA GLY A 863 -33.92 9.99 -0.94
C GLY A 863 -34.53 11.15 -1.75
N TRP A 864 -33.69 12.13 -2.11
CA TRP A 864 -34.04 13.20 -3.04
C TRP A 864 -34.07 12.68 -4.48
N ILE A 865 -35.15 12.97 -5.20
CA ILE A 865 -35.40 12.49 -6.56
C ILE A 865 -35.92 13.66 -7.40
N TYR A 866 -35.25 13.98 -8.51
CA TYR A 866 -35.71 14.95 -9.49
C TYR A 866 -36.82 14.36 -10.37
N HIS A 867 -37.87 15.14 -10.61
CA HIS A 867 -38.85 14.83 -11.65
C HIS A 867 -39.16 16.09 -12.47
N SER A 868 -38.97 16.00 -13.79
CA SER A 868 -39.31 17.07 -14.73
C SER A 868 -40.42 16.68 -15.71
N PHE A 869 -41.18 17.66 -16.19
CA PHE A 869 -42.18 17.47 -17.22
C PHE A 869 -42.33 18.69 -18.14
N ARG A 870 -42.56 18.41 -19.42
CA ARG A 870 -42.94 19.41 -20.42
C ARG A 870 -44.36 19.88 -20.12
N VAL A 871 -44.54 21.16 -19.76
CA VAL A 871 -45.83 21.66 -19.26
C VAL A 871 -46.95 21.46 -20.28
N ALA A 872 -46.64 21.70 -21.56
CA ALA A 872 -47.56 21.63 -22.68
C ALA A 872 -48.24 20.26 -22.90
N ASP A 873 -47.65 19.17 -22.39
CA ASP A 873 -48.17 17.81 -22.57
C ASP A 873 -49.29 17.48 -21.57
N PHE A 874 -49.35 18.20 -20.45
CA PHE A 874 -50.36 18.07 -19.40
C PHE A 874 -51.37 19.22 -19.42
N VAL A 875 -50.90 20.46 -19.59
CA VAL A 875 -51.73 21.68 -19.61
C VAL A 875 -51.18 22.72 -20.59
N THR A 876 -52.04 23.52 -21.22
CA THR A 876 -51.57 24.65 -22.05
C THR A 876 -50.84 25.67 -21.17
N PRO A 877 -49.59 26.10 -21.48
CA PRO A 877 -48.89 27.10 -20.67
C PRO A 877 -49.64 28.44 -20.61
N THR A 878 -49.64 29.08 -19.44
CA THR A 878 -50.27 30.39 -19.22
C THR A 878 -49.49 31.24 -18.21
N ALA A 879 -49.98 32.45 -17.95
CA ALA A 879 -49.49 33.31 -16.86
C ALA A 879 -49.94 32.87 -15.44
N ASN A 880 -50.56 31.69 -15.30
CA ASN A 880 -51.17 31.19 -14.06
C ASN A 880 -50.85 29.71 -13.81
N VAL A 881 -49.65 29.26 -14.20
CA VAL A 881 -49.23 27.86 -13.98
C VAL A 881 -48.83 27.64 -12.52
N ARG A 882 -49.19 26.49 -11.94
CA ARG A 882 -48.97 26.19 -10.52
C ARG A 882 -48.84 24.68 -10.29
N LEU A 883 -47.99 24.28 -9.35
CA LEU A 883 -47.91 22.91 -8.84
C LEU A 883 -48.62 22.77 -7.50
N ARG A 884 -49.01 21.53 -7.18
CA ARG A 884 -49.27 21.09 -5.81
C ARG A 884 -48.67 19.71 -5.56
N PHE A 885 -48.21 19.50 -4.33
CA PHE A 885 -47.58 18.29 -3.83
C PHE A 885 -48.42 17.79 -2.66
N ILE A 886 -48.78 16.51 -2.66
CA ILE A 886 -49.72 15.92 -1.71
C ILE A 886 -49.12 14.64 -1.14
N ALA A 887 -48.84 14.64 0.16
CA ALA A 887 -48.50 13.43 0.92
C ALA A 887 -49.74 12.93 1.69
N ALA A 888 -49.87 11.62 1.85
CA ALA A 888 -51.02 10.99 2.49
C ALA A 888 -50.64 9.73 3.27
N ASP A 889 -51.25 9.54 4.45
CA ASP A 889 -51.49 8.26 5.14
C ASP A 889 -53.02 8.08 5.15
N GLU A 890 -53.55 7.29 4.23
CA GLU A 890 -55.01 7.10 4.06
C GLU A 890 -55.45 5.67 4.43
N GLY A 891 -54.80 5.06 5.43
CA GLY A 891 -55.06 3.66 5.78
C GLY A 891 -54.69 3.22 7.19
N ALA A 892 -53.46 2.75 7.36
CA ALA A 892 -53.05 1.96 8.52
C ALA A 892 -51.63 2.29 8.98
N GLY A 893 -51.36 3.55 9.32
CA GLY A 893 -50.17 3.97 10.06
C GLY A 893 -48.87 3.42 9.47
N SER A 894 -48.65 3.72 8.19
CA SER A 894 -47.30 3.94 7.69
C SER A 894 -46.70 5.13 8.46
N ILE A 895 -45.37 5.23 8.56
CA ILE A 895 -44.75 6.52 8.90
C ILE A 895 -44.50 7.20 7.55
N VAL A 896 -45.34 8.20 7.26
CA VAL A 896 -45.32 8.92 5.99
C VAL A 896 -44.60 10.26 6.17
N GLU A 897 -43.53 10.44 5.41
CA GLU A 897 -42.75 11.66 5.34
C GLU A 897 -42.47 12.02 3.88
N ALA A 898 -42.54 13.30 3.54
CA ALA A 898 -42.22 13.84 2.22
C ALA A 898 -41.50 15.18 2.32
N ALA A 899 -40.68 15.49 1.33
CA ALA A 899 -40.02 16.78 1.20
C ALA A 899 -40.07 17.30 -0.24
N VAL A 900 -39.94 18.62 -0.43
CA VAL A 900 -39.87 19.29 -1.74
C VAL A 900 -38.82 20.39 -1.66
N ASP A 901 -37.97 20.44 -2.67
CA ASP A 901 -36.92 21.46 -2.83
C ASP A 901 -36.68 21.78 -4.32
N ASP A 902 -35.81 22.76 -4.61
CA ASP A 902 -35.22 23.10 -5.91
C ASP A 902 -36.17 22.95 -7.12
N VAL A 903 -36.92 24.01 -7.45
CA VAL A 903 -37.85 24.01 -8.58
C VAL A 903 -37.27 24.79 -9.78
N THR A 904 -37.21 24.12 -10.93
CA THR A 904 -36.62 24.62 -12.19
C THR A 904 -37.71 25.02 -13.19
N VAL A 905 -37.48 26.06 -14.01
CA VAL A 905 -38.48 26.58 -14.98
C VAL A 905 -37.80 27.12 -16.25
N ILE A 906 -37.73 26.30 -17.30
CA ILE A 906 -36.82 26.49 -18.44
C ILE A 906 -37.59 26.57 -19.76
N ASP A 907 -37.13 27.38 -20.71
CA ASP A 907 -37.69 27.48 -22.07
C ASP A 907 -36.77 26.80 -23.10
N CYS A 908 -37.10 25.56 -23.46
CA CYS A 908 -36.31 24.67 -24.31
C CYS A 908 -36.28 25.06 -25.81
N SER A 909 -36.47 26.35 -26.13
CA SER A 909 -36.59 26.87 -27.49
C SER A 909 -35.42 27.76 -27.94
N ALA A 910 -34.37 27.86 -27.12
CA ALA A 910 -33.20 28.71 -27.39
C ALA A 910 -32.23 28.14 -28.45
N CYS A 911 -32.21 26.82 -28.68
CA CYS A 911 -31.39 26.14 -29.69
C CYS A 911 -31.58 26.76 -31.10
N GLY A 912 -30.51 27.34 -31.65
CA GLY A 912 -30.52 28.01 -32.95
C GLY A 912 -30.31 27.11 -34.18
N ALA A 913 -30.31 25.78 -33.99
CA ALA A 913 -29.99 24.80 -35.03
C ALA A 913 -31.23 24.36 -35.84
N ALA A 914 -31.04 23.41 -36.75
CA ALA A 914 -32.09 22.69 -37.44
C ALA A 914 -31.71 21.21 -37.57
N VAL A 915 -32.69 20.31 -37.50
CA VAL A 915 -32.49 18.85 -37.57
C VAL A 915 -31.54 18.46 -38.73
N PRO A 916 -30.52 17.61 -38.50
CA PRO A 916 -29.55 17.25 -39.55
C PRO A 916 -30.19 16.46 -40.70
N SER A 917 -29.54 16.45 -41.86
CA SER A 917 -29.99 15.68 -43.03
C SER A 917 -29.69 14.19 -42.94
N GLU A 918 -30.37 13.34 -43.71
CA GLU A 918 -30.04 11.92 -43.88
C GLU A 918 -28.55 11.72 -44.28
N GLY A 919 -27.88 10.76 -43.65
CA GLY A 919 -26.45 10.48 -43.84
C GLY A 919 -26.09 9.63 -45.05
N THR A 920 -24.84 9.74 -45.51
CA THR A 920 -24.31 9.00 -46.68
C THR A 920 -22.92 8.40 -46.42
N GLY A 921 -22.42 7.62 -47.38
CA GLY A 921 -21.02 7.21 -47.40
C GLY A 921 -20.63 6.08 -46.44
N LEU A 922 -21.61 5.40 -45.80
CA LEU A 922 -21.31 4.31 -44.88
C LEU A 922 -20.55 3.16 -45.56
N MET A 923 -19.34 2.89 -45.07
CA MET A 923 -18.37 1.92 -45.55
C MET A 923 -17.92 1.00 -44.41
N LEU A 924 -17.60 -0.26 -44.74
CA LEU A 924 -17.04 -1.25 -43.82
C LEU A 924 -15.62 -1.66 -44.26
N SER A 925 -14.65 -1.63 -43.36
CA SER A 925 -13.33 -2.27 -43.51
C SER A 925 -13.09 -3.34 -42.45
N ARG A 926 -12.01 -4.11 -42.59
CA ARG A 926 -11.64 -5.17 -41.63
C ARG A 926 -10.32 -4.81 -40.95
N SER A 927 -10.36 -4.55 -39.65
CA SER A 927 -9.18 -4.21 -38.85
C SER A 927 -8.39 -5.45 -38.44
N SER A 928 -8.95 -6.29 -37.57
CA SER A 928 -8.34 -7.57 -37.18
C SER A 928 -9.39 -8.59 -36.73
N GLY A 929 -9.03 -9.88 -36.73
CA GLY A 929 -9.91 -10.94 -36.21
C GLY A 929 -11.28 -10.96 -36.87
N THR A 930 -12.33 -10.75 -36.06
CA THR A 930 -13.74 -10.64 -36.48
C THR A 930 -14.27 -9.21 -36.49
N VAL A 931 -13.49 -8.22 -36.03
CA VAL A 931 -13.88 -6.81 -35.94
C VAL A 931 -13.86 -6.15 -37.32
N ALA A 932 -14.80 -5.23 -37.52
CA ALA A 932 -14.91 -4.38 -38.69
C ALA A 932 -14.92 -2.91 -38.26
N ASP A 933 -14.29 -2.03 -39.06
CA ASP A 933 -14.40 -0.59 -38.89
C ASP A 933 -15.57 -0.07 -39.73
N LEU A 934 -16.41 0.75 -39.14
CA LEU A 934 -17.45 1.52 -39.83
C LEU A 934 -16.94 2.96 -40.02
N SER A 935 -17.21 3.55 -41.18
CA SER A 935 -16.92 4.96 -41.46
C SER A 935 -17.94 5.55 -42.42
N TRP A 936 -18.26 6.84 -42.31
CA TRP A 936 -19.29 7.52 -43.12
C TRP A 936 -18.87 8.94 -43.53
N ASP A 937 -19.64 9.56 -44.44
CA ASP A 937 -19.47 10.98 -44.75
C ASP A 937 -19.97 11.85 -43.57
N PRO A 938 -19.30 12.96 -43.20
CA PRO A 938 -19.82 13.88 -42.18
C PRO A 938 -21.20 14.44 -42.55
N ILE A 939 -22.15 14.36 -41.63
CA ILE A 939 -23.52 14.85 -41.86
C ILE A 939 -23.57 16.36 -41.55
N PRO A 940 -23.97 17.22 -42.50
CA PRO A 940 -23.99 18.67 -42.27
C PRO A 940 -24.92 19.07 -41.13
N GLY A 941 -24.34 19.67 -40.09
CA GLY A 941 -25.07 20.19 -38.92
C GLY A 941 -25.40 19.15 -37.85
N ALA A 942 -24.88 17.92 -37.94
CA ALA A 942 -24.89 16.97 -36.83
C ALA A 942 -23.67 17.21 -35.94
N ASP A 943 -23.89 17.16 -34.62
CA ASP A 943 -22.84 17.28 -33.60
C ASP A 943 -22.36 15.89 -33.15
N THR A 944 -23.29 14.93 -33.06
CA THR A 944 -23.02 13.50 -32.80
C THR A 944 -23.76 12.58 -33.78
N TYR A 945 -23.39 11.29 -33.80
CA TYR A 945 -23.96 10.27 -34.69
C TYR A 945 -24.53 9.07 -33.93
N ASN A 946 -25.65 8.54 -34.40
CA ASN A 946 -26.23 7.30 -33.92
C ASN A 946 -26.09 6.21 -34.99
N VAL A 947 -25.59 5.04 -34.61
CA VAL A 947 -25.52 3.83 -35.44
C VAL A 947 -26.59 2.85 -34.98
N TYR A 948 -27.42 2.42 -35.92
CA TYR A 948 -28.43 1.39 -35.73
C TYR A 948 -27.97 0.10 -36.41
N ARG A 949 -28.16 -1.05 -35.76
CA ARG A 949 -27.80 -2.38 -36.29
C ARG A 949 -29.03 -3.27 -36.39
N GLY A 950 -29.11 -4.02 -37.48
CA GLY A 950 -30.14 -5.04 -37.73
C GLY A 950 -29.54 -6.28 -38.40
N SER A 951 -30.31 -7.36 -38.46
CA SER A 951 -29.97 -8.60 -39.16
C SER A 951 -30.67 -8.74 -40.52
N SER A 952 -31.64 -7.87 -40.82
CA SER A 952 -32.38 -7.86 -42.09
C SER A 952 -31.81 -6.86 -43.10
N PRO A 953 -31.66 -7.23 -44.40
CA PRO A 953 -31.19 -6.33 -45.45
C PRO A 953 -32.17 -5.20 -45.80
N ASP A 954 -33.42 -5.26 -45.35
CA ASP A 954 -34.39 -4.16 -45.47
C ASP A 954 -34.37 -3.19 -44.26
N ALA A 955 -33.56 -3.49 -43.24
CA ALA A 955 -33.39 -2.69 -42.03
C ALA A 955 -34.73 -2.46 -41.27
N THR A 956 -35.61 -3.46 -41.27
CA THR A 956 -36.86 -3.48 -40.48
C THR A 956 -36.67 -3.91 -39.02
N ASP A 957 -35.51 -4.48 -38.68
CA ASP A 957 -35.14 -4.92 -37.33
C ASP A 957 -34.02 -4.06 -36.72
N LEU A 958 -33.88 -2.80 -37.17
CA LEU A 958 -32.94 -1.83 -36.58
C LEU A 958 -33.28 -1.57 -35.12
N ALA A 959 -32.36 -1.89 -34.23
CA ALA A 959 -32.28 -1.32 -32.88
C ALA A 959 -31.13 -0.31 -32.83
N CYS A 960 -31.17 0.63 -31.88
CA CYS A 960 -29.98 1.39 -31.52
C CYS A 960 -28.84 0.42 -31.18
N PHE A 961 -27.65 0.68 -31.72
CA PHE A 961 -26.45 -0.14 -31.47
C PHE A 961 -25.36 0.67 -30.77
N GLN A 962 -25.16 1.92 -31.20
CA GLN A 962 -24.30 2.91 -30.56
C GLN A 962 -24.93 4.29 -30.77
N ASN A 963 -24.98 5.15 -29.75
CA ASN A 963 -25.44 6.55 -29.85
C ASN A 963 -24.30 7.52 -29.53
N GLY A 964 -24.52 8.83 -29.70
CA GLY A 964 -23.63 9.88 -29.21
C GLY A 964 -22.24 9.96 -29.86
N ILE A 965 -21.96 9.22 -30.94
CA ILE A 965 -20.61 9.08 -31.48
C ILE A 965 -20.10 10.44 -32.01
N PRO A 966 -18.97 10.99 -31.53
CA PRO A 966 -18.50 12.33 -31.91
C PRO A 966 -17.66 12.36 -33.20
N THR A 967 -17.35 11.21 -33.81
CA THR A 967 -16.56 11.11 -35.04
C THR A 967 -17.27 10.31 -36.13
N THR A 968 -16.84 10.47 -37.38
CA THR A 968 -17.48 9.81 -38.54
C THR A 968 -17.01 8.36 -38.76
N SER A 969 -16.68 7.66 -37.67
CA SER A 969 -16.23 6.28 -37.66
C SER A 969 -16.37 5.64 -36.29
N THR A 970 -16.56 4.32 -36.26
CA THR A 970 -16.55 3.49 -35.05
C THR A 970 -16.14 2.05 -35.40
N GLN A 971 -16.04 1.16 -34.41
CA GLN A 971 -15.86 -0.27 -34.65
C GLN A 971 -17.11 -1.08 -34.30
N ASP A 972 -17.33 -2.17 -35.04
CA ASP A 972 -18.30 -3.20 -34.71
C ASP A 972 -17.81 -4.00 -33.49
N ASP A 973 -18.72 -4.59 -32.71
CA ASP A 973 -18.37 -5.33 -31.48
C ASP A 973 -17.65 -6.67 -31.73
N GLY A 974 -17.32 -6.96 -32.99
CA GLY A 974 -16.68 -8.19 -33.43
C GLY A 974 -17.58 -9.43 -33.34
N ALA A 975 -18.86 -9.27 -33.00
CA ALA A 975 -19.83 -10.37 -33.01
C ALA A 975 -19.97 -10.92 -34.42
N LEU A 976 -20.01 -12.24 -34.55
CA LEU A 976 -20.29 -12.89 -35.82
C LEU A 976 -21.80 -13.08 -35.99
N PRO A 977 -22.39 -12.69 -37.13
CA PRO A 977 -23.76 -13.08 -37.45
C PRO A 977 -23.86 -14.61 -37.54
N PRO A 978 -25.05 -15.21 -37.30
CA PRO A 978 -25.26 -16.66 -37.42
C PRO A 978 -24.75 -17.20 -38.76
N PRO A 979 -24.25 -18.45 -38.85
CA PRO A 979 -23.56 -18.96 -40.03
C PRO A 979 -24.33 -18.79 -41.36
N GLY A 980 -23.89 -17.82 -42.18
CA GLY A 980 -24.51 -17.46 -43.47
C GLY A 980 -25.38 -16.20 -43.44
N GLY A 981 -25.54 -15.54 -42.30
CA GLY A 981 -26.17 -14.23 -42.14
C GLY A 981 -25.18 -13.05 -42.33
N SER A 982 -25.69 -11.84 -42.12
CA SER A 982 -24.93 -10.58 -42.15
C SER A 982 -25.59 -9.57 -41.22
N PHE A 983 -24.82 -8.64 -40.66
CA PHE A 983 -25.38 -7.45 -40.02
C PHE A 983 -25.50 -6.31 -41.03
N PHE A 984 -26.50 -5.47 -40.83
CA PHE A 984 -26.79 -4.28 -41.63
C PHE A 984 -26.82 -3.07 -40.71
N HIS A 985 -26.22 -1.98 -41.18
CA HIS A 985 -25.99 -0.78 -40.39
C HIS A 985 -26.60 0.44 -41.09
N VAL A 986 -27.14 1.37 -40.31
CA VAL A 986 -27.63 2.68 -40.75
C VAL A 986 -27.12 3.73 -39.77
N VAL A 987 -26.77 4.93 -40.26
CA VAL A 987 -26.26 6.03 -39.46
C VAL A 987 -27.12 7.27 -39.63
N THR A 988 -27.36 7.96 -38.52
CA THR A 988 -28.05 9.25 -38.40
C THR A 988 -27.16 10.24 -37.65
N GLY A 989 -27.45 11.53 -37.78
CA GLY A 989 -26.80 12.61 -37.04
C GLY A 989 -27.79 13.33 -36.12
N ARG A 990 -27.36 13.73 -34.92
CA ARG A 990 -28.16 14.40 -33.88
C ARG A 990 -27.57 15.78 -33.60
N ASN A 991 -28.42 16.75 -33.24
CA ASN A 991 -28.04 18.05 -32.67
C ASN A 991 -29.15 18.54 -31.72
N CYS A 992 -29.00 19.72 -31.11
CA CYS A 992 -30.00 20.29 -30.18
C CYS A 992 -31.40 20.51 -30.79
N ALA A 993 -31.58 20.43 -32.11
CA ALA A 993 -32.87 20.52 -32.78
C ALA A 993 -33.48 19.14 -33.13
N GLY A 994 -32.75 18.03 -32.98
CA GLY A 994 -33.24 16.65 -33.14
C GLY A 994 -32.33 15.72 -33.95
N GLU A 995 -32.80 14.49 -34.18
CA GLU A 995 -32.11 13.44 -34.95
C GLU A 995 -32.55 13.41 -36.43
N SER A 996 -31.60 13.23 -37.34
CA SER A 996 -31.83 13.11 -38.78
C SER A 996 -32.66 11.86 -39.13
N PRO A 997 -33.47 11.88 -40.20
CA PRO A 997 -34.20 10.69 -40.64
C PRO A 997 -33.28 9.49 -40.98
N LEU A 998 -33.66 8.30 -40.54
CA LEU A 998 -33.09 6.98 -40.90
C LEU A 998 -33.23 6.60 -42.40
N GLY A 999 -33.58 7.55 -43.25
CA GLY A 999 -33.91 7.35 -44.65
C GLY A 999 -35.33 6.87 -44.92
N ALA A 1000 -35.68 6.87 -46.21
CA ALA A 1000 -37.06 6.79 -46.68
C ALA A 1000 -37.82 5.52 -46.24
N GLY A 1001 -38.66 5.67 -45.21
CA GLY A 1001 -39.61 4.63 -44.77
C GLY A 1001 -39.10 3.68 -43.68
N ARG A 1002 -37.96 3.98 -43.03
CA ARG A 1002 -37.47 3.22 -41.87
C ARG A 1002 -38.02 3.76 -40.55
N THR A 1003 -38.14 2.90 -39.56
CA THR A 1003 -38.49 3.23 -38.17
C THR A 1003 -37.83 2.17 -37.30
N PRO A 1004 -37.11 2.52 -36.22
CA PRO A 1004 -36.38 1.54 -35.44
C PRO A 1004 -37.33 0.82 -34.47
N VAL A 1005 -36.96 -0.38 -34.04
CA VAL A 1005 -37.70 -1.17 -33.04
C VAL A 1005 -37.50 -0.57 -31.64
N SER A 1006 -36.33 0.03 -31.40
CA SER A 1006 -36.04 0.95 -30.31
C SER A 1006 -35.22 2.13 -30.85
N ALA A 1007 -35.65 3.35 -30.55
CA ALA A 1007 -34.81 4.53 -30.76
C ALA A 1007 -33.55 4.44 -29.87
N CYS A 1008 -32.52 5.20 -30.22
CA CYS A 1008 -31.53 5.58 -29.23
C CYS A 1008 -32.17 6.58 -28.25
N PRO A 1009 -31.77 6.60 -26.96
CA PRO A 1009 -31.93 7.80 -26.15
C PRO A 1009 -31.15 8.96 -26.79
#